data_AF-A0A1W9USK1-F1
#
_entry.id   AF-A0A1W9USK1-F1
#
_cell.length_a   1.000
_cell.length_b   1.000
_cell.length_c   1.000
_cell.angle_alpha   90.00
_cell.angle_beta   90.00
_cell.angle_gamma   90.00
#
_symmetry.space_group_name_H-M   'P 1'
#
loop_
_entity.id
_entity.type
_entity.pdbx_description
1 polymer ?
#
loop_
_entity_poly.entity_id
_entity_poly.type
_entity_poly.pdbx_seq_one_letter_code
_entity_poly.pdbx_strand_id
1 'polypeptide(L)'
;MLSQLADLLEKQAPAIYEKWTAQARAKGYSDGVIIHEAVWPTLLTALRKDDLTPFKQKLGDIVHKKVTAGAITRRQFMDETQAQFDVITEELLSCWQGDKAELASLWQTLSHLQAEVTFSFSENYLQTTQRKSPRLVQTEALCQENREIRALQEAIAAVQSTLDLSEVLDKIVNGVVDGMGYQAALLAVVDEQTGTLPVRSVAVEKRLRHLGSHLDGLEKTQAVLPLSQVDNIAVHSALAGRTTLTSRLHDVFRPLVPALTCDALQKLAGIRAIASIPLMDQNHLLGVLLAGSSEEKISPSELASLQAFAQQAAIAIEKAQLFTETERQLRTMSTLNDLARQISSSLQLDRVLETIVSTLRTVVNCRGCVLFLLDKEREILEIKASSGLKPQWRETAQFRLGEGIAGQVAQTGQPIYIPDVRQQPNYIAFDPEVRSVLAVPMISQGQIIGTLNVDDNKPDAFPSDLEQLLTIAAAQAAVAITNASLFEKTVFEQMRTEAIINHMADGLLMLDSALRIVRMNPALEQMLETSAADVMGRSISELGNDPHFEALVSISQIELGQEDTDRWVMDGATLPCAGCIVKLPGLQQSSTDFKKAQDCTQCAVFQRFAEIHAQQGVMEQEIALSGANNRVLQVSSSLVSDANGKPLGQVKVVHDISKERELDQMQSDFISMVSHELRTPLFSIQGFVRLILDGQVPDEKTRNDFLNIVEEQTVNLTSMVEDLLNLSRLEAGIIDLELETVQIDQITRQVLAKLHSLSKNKGIVLKMHKSQDIPPLTADRRWLDHVLTNLVGNAIKFTPENGRVWVRIKRRALDVVVQVIDSGIGIPPEAQKKLFSKFYQVDGSMTRKAGGSGLGLYISRLIVEAHGGEIWLNSQEGKGSAFSFSLPLSESRLPPEVTSNNVARP
;
A
#
# COMPACT_ATOMS: atom_id res chain seq x y z
N MET A 1 -62.38 27.59 0.12
CA MET A 1 -62.13 28.28 -1.15
C MET A 1 -63.41 28.76 -1.85
N LEU A 2 -64.26 27.90 -2.43
CA LEU A 2 -65.46 28.35 -3.15
C LEU A 2 -66.45 29.17 -2.31
N SER A 3 -66.59 28.83 -1.03
CA SER A 3 -67.37 29.65 -0.07
C SER A 3 -66.75 31.02 0.19
N GLN A 4 -65.41 31.12 0.25
CA GLN A 4 -64.71 32.41 0.44
C GLN A 4 -64.79 33.27 -0.83
N LEU A 5 -64.73 32.64 -2.01
CA LEU A 5 -64.98 33.30 -3.30
C LEU A 5 -66.41 33.85 -3.36
N ALA A 6 -67.40 33.08 -2.91
CA ALA A 6 -68.79 33.53 -2.85
C ALA A 6 -68.96 34.74 -1.91
N ASP A 7 -68.34 34.74 -0.74
CA ASP A 7 -68.41 35.85 0.21
C ASP A 7 -67.71 37.12 -0.32
N LEU A 8 -66.62 36.96 -1.08
CA LEU A 8 -65.90 38.07 -1.71
C LEU A 8 -66.69 38.66 -2.90
N LEU A 9 -67.26 37.79 -3.75
CA LEU A 9 -68.13 38.16 -4.86
C LEU A 9 -69.42 38.85 -4.38
N GLU A 10 -69.97 38.45 -3.23
CA GLU A 10 -71.15 39.08 -2.64
C GLU A 10 -70.85 40.51 -2.14
N LYS A 11 -69.67 40.73 -1.55
CA LYS A 11 -69.22 42.07 -1.10
C LYS A 11 -68.90 43.02 -2.25
N GLN A 12 -68.32 42.52 -3.33
CA GLN A 12 -67.89 43.33 -4.49
C GLN A 12 -68.95 43.43 -5.60
N ALA A 13 -70.08 42.72 -5.46
CA ALA A 13 -71.16 42.69 -6.46
C ALA A 13 -71.60 44.08 -6.95
N PRO A 14 -71.75 45.12 -6.09
CA PRO A 14 -72.17 46.44 -6.55
C PRO A 14 -71.13 47.12 -7.47
N ALA A 15 -69.83 47.01 -7.12
CA ALA A 15 -68.73 47.60 -7.90
C ALA A 15 -68.51 46.88 -9.24
N ILE A 16 -68.59 45.54 -9.23
CA ILE A 16 -68.54 44.70 -10.43
C ILE A 16 -69.70 45.07 -11.38
N TYR A 17 -70.90 45.24 -10.84
CA TYR A 17 -72.08 45.57 -11.62
C TYR A 17 -71.98 46.95 -12.27
N GLU A 18 -71.49 47.96 -11.55
CA GLU A 18 -71.32 49.32 -12.07
C GLU A 18 -70.27 49.37 -13.20
N LYS A 19 -69.10 48.75 -13.01
CA LYS A 19 -68.03 48.66 -14.02
C LYS A 19 -68.45 47.88 -15.25
N TRP A 20 -69.16 46.77 -15.06
CA TRP A 20 -69.65 45.95 -16.15
C TRP A 20 -70.73 46.69 -16.96
N THR A 21 -71.67 47.36 -16.30
CA THR A 21 -72.71 48.16 -16.98
C THR A 21 -72.10 49.28 -17.81
N ALA A 22 -71.04 49.93 -17.31
CA ALA A 22 -70.30 50.95 -18.04
C ALA A 22 -69.58 50.38 -19.28
N GLN A 23 -68.90 49.23 -19.15
CA GLN A 23 -68.25 48.55 -20.29
C GLN A 23 -69.26 48.04 -21.33
N ALA A 24 -70.39 47.50 -20.89
CA ALA A 24 -71.42 46.99 -21.79
C ALA A 24 -72.05 48.11 -22.63
N ARG A 25 -72.29 49.28 -22.02
CA ARG A 25 -72.75 50.49 -22.73
C ARG A 25 -71.69 51.02 -23.70
N ALA A 26 -70.41 51.00 -23.33
CA ALA A 26 -69.31 51.40 -24.22
C ALA A 26 -69.16 50.49 -25.45
N LYS A 27 -69.53 49.22 -25.34
CA LYS A 27 -69.53 48.24 -26.44
C LYS A 27 -70.85 48.18 -27.24
N GLY A 28 -71.82 49.04 -26.92
CA GLY A 28 -73.08 49.19 -27.67
C GLY A 28 -74.13 48.11 -27.39
N TYR A 29 -74.02 47.37 -26.28
CA TYR A 29 -75.00 46.36 -25.90
C TYR A 29 -76.24 47.00 -25.25
N SER A 30 -77.44 46.47 -25.52
CA SER A 30 -78.70 47.00 -24.99
C SER A 30 -78.99 46.51 -23.57
N ASP A 31 -79.61 47.36 -22.73
CA ASP A 31 -79.90 47.07 -21.32
C ASP A 31 -80.72 45.76 -21.11
N GLY A 32 -81.42 45.27 -22.16
CA GLY A 32 -82.20 44.03 -22.13
C GLY A 32 -81.44 42.74 -22.47
N VAL A 33 -80.18 42.82 -22.91
CA VAL A 33 -79.37 41.65 -23.36
C VAL A 33 -78.53 41.04 -22.22
N ILE A 34 -78.37 41.80 -21.14
CA ILE A 34 -77.57 41.54 -19.95
C ILE A 34 -78.03 40.28 -19.15
N ILE A 35 -77.08 39.46 -18.67
CA ILE A 35 -77.32 38.48 -17.59
C ILE A 35 -77.65 39.28 -16.33
N HIS A 36 -78.94 39.48 -16.12
CA HIS A 36 -79.47 40.36 -15.08
C HIS A 36 -78.98 39.97 -13.69
N GLU A 37 -79.00 40.93 -12.76
CA GLU A 37 -78.88 40.78 -11.30
C GLU A 37 -79.59 39.53 -10.74
N ALA A 38 -80.61 39.02 -11.42
CA ALA A 38 -81.37 37.81 -11.09
C ALA A 38 -80.57 36.49 -11.11
N VAL A 39 -79.43 36.42 -11.80
CA VAL A 39 -78.61 35.18 -11.87
C VAL A 39 -77.53 35.16 -10.78
N TRP A 40 -77.12 36.33 -10.30
CA TRP A 40 -76.06 36.47 -9.30
C TRP A 40 -76.34 35.74 -7.98
N PRO A 41 -77.55 35.81 -7.38
CA PRO A 41 -77.88 35.04 -6.18
C PRO A 41 -77.82 33.53 -6.41
N THR A 42 -78.10 33.09 -7.64
CA THR A 42 -78.07 31.65 -8.00
C THR A 42 -76.63 31.17 -8.12
N LEU A 43 -75.73 32.00 -8.66
CA LEU A 43 -74.29 31.72 -8.71
C LEU A 43 -73.68 31.67 -7.30
N LEU A 44 -73.96 32.66 -6.45
CA LEU A 44 -73.46 32.70 -5.07
C LEU A 44 -73.93 31.48 -4.26
N THR A 45 -75.19 31.10 -4.42
CA THR A 45 -75.74 29.91 -3.75
C THR A 45 -75.09 28.62 -4.27
N ALA A 46 -74.86 28.54 -5.58
CA ALA A 46 -74.21 27.39 -6.21
C ALA A 46 -72.75 27.23 -5.77
N LEU A 47 -71.99 28.33 -5.69
CA LEU A 47 -70.61 28.34 -5.21
C LEU A 47 -70.51 27.98 -3.72
N ARG A 48 -71.45 28.42 -2.88
CA ARG A 48 -71.50 28.04 -1.44
C ARG A 48 -71.83 26.57 -1.22
N LYS A 49 -72.59 25.96 -2.14
CA LYS A 49 -73.02 24.55 -2.06
C LYS A 49 -72.13 23.59 -2.84
N ASP A 50 -71.12 24.10 -3.53
CA ASP A 50 -70.26 23.34 -4.45
C ASP A 50 -71.06 22.53 -5.50
N ASP A 51 -72.19 23.09 -5.93
CA ASP A 51 -73.05 22.51 -6.95
C ASP A 51 -73.52 23.61 -7.92
N LEU A 52 -72.94 23.58 -9.12
CA LEU A 52 -73.18 24.54 -10.18
C LEU A 52 -74.39 24.19 -11.06
N THR A 53 -74.98 23.02 -10.87
CA THR A 53 -76.11 22.53 -11.67
C THR A 53 -77.30 23.50 -11.69
N PRO A 54 -77.75 24.07 -10.55
CA PRO A 54 -78.87 25.02 -10.54
C PRO A 54 -78.58 26.32 -11.29
N PHE A 55 -77.33 26.78 -11.23
CA PHE A 55 -76.87 27.97 -11.96
C PHE A 55 -76.81 27.70 -13.47
N LYS A 56 -76.24 26.55 -13.88
CA LYS A 56 -76.18 26.12 -15.28
C LYS A 56 -77.57 26.04 -15.92
N GLN A 57 -78.52 25.43 -15.21
CA GLN A 57 -79.89 25.28 -15.70
C GLN A 57 -80.58 26.63 -15.88
N LYS A 58 -80.48 27.54 -14.89
CA LYS A 58 -81.10 28.86 -14.96
C LYS A 58 -80.46 29.77 -16.02
N LEU A 59 -79.15 29.67 -16.22
CA LEU A 59 -78.46 30.35 -17.30
C LEU A 59 -78.92 29.81 -18.67
N GLY A 60 -78.98 28.49 -18.81
CA GLY A 60 -79.49 27.80 -20.00
C GLY A 60 -80.91 28.25 -20.37
N ASP A 61 -81.82 28.36 -19.41
CA ASP A 61 -83.20 28.78 -19.62
C ASP A 61 -83.32 30.25 -20.10
N ILE A 62 -82.53 31.16 -19.51
CA ILE A 62 -82.51 32.57 -19.90
C ILE A 62 -81.98 32.72 -21.33
N VAL A 63 -80.91 32.00 -21.65
CA VAL A 63 -80.28 32.04 -22.98
C VAL A 63 -81.20 31.40 -24.01
N HIS A 64 -81.81 30.25 -23.69
CA HIS A 64 -82.82 29.63 -24.52
C HIS A 64 -83.96 30.61 -24.83
N LYS A 65 -84.51 31.30 -23.83
CA LYS A 65 -85.59 32.29 -24.03
C LYS A 65 -85.19 33.46 -24.94
N LYS A 66 -83.94 33.94 -24.86
CA LYS A 66 -83.44 35.06 -25.69
C LYS A 66 -83.06 34.63 -27.11
N VAL A 67 -82.47 33.44 -27.29
CA VAL A 67 -82.11 32.88 -28.61
C VAL A 67 -83.37 32.50 -29.40
N THR A 68 -84.37 31.88 -28.76
CA THR A 68 -85.64 31.51 -29.41
C THR A 68 -86.48 32.73 -29.78
N ALA A 69 -86.29 33.87 -29.10
CA ALA A 69 -86.89 35.16 -29.44
C ALA A 69 -86.10 35.96 -30.50
N GLY A 70 -84.97 35.44 -31.00
CA GLY A 70 -84.12 36.10 -32.00
C GLY A 70 -83.34 37.32 -31.50
N ALA A 71 -83.23 37.49 -30.18
CA ALA A 71 -82.68 38.71 -29.56
C ALA A 71 -81.14 38.71 -29.47
N ILE A 72 -80.47 37.55 -29.53
CA ILE A 72 -79.00 37.42 -29.47
C ILE A 72 -78.48 36.27 -30.35
N THR A 73 -77.28 36.40 -30.92
CA THR A 73 -76.59 35.33 -31.66
C THR A 73 -75.61 34.55 -30.77
N ARG A 74 -75.24 33.31 -31.16
CA ARG A 74 -74.24 32.48 -30.44
C ARG A 74 -72.91 33.22 -30.21
N ARG A 75 -72.44 33.97 -31.21
CA ARG A 75 -71.20 34.73 -31.12
C ARG A 75 -71.31 35.88 -30.11
N GLN A 76 -72.42 36.62 -30.14
CA GLN A 76 -72.69 37.67 -29.16
C GLN A 76 -72.77 37.14 -27.73
N PHE A 77 -73.43 35.99 -27.51
CA PHE A 77 -73.48 35.38 -26.18
C PHE A 77 -72.10 34.96 -25.66
N MET A 78 -71.25 34.39 -26.52
CA MET A 78 -69.88 34.00 -26.16
C MET A 78 -69.01 35.22 -25.84
N ASP A 79 -69.08 36.25 -26.67
CA ASP A 79 -68.30 37.48 -26.49
C ASP A 79 -68.74 38.24 -25.23
N GLU A 80 -70.04 38.27 -24.93
CA GLU A 80 -70.59 38.92 -23.73
C GLU A 80 -70.28 38.15 -22.44
N THR A 81 -70.38 36.81 -22.47
CA THR A 81 -70.04 35.96 -21.32
C THR A 81 -68.56 36.09 -20.99
N GLN A 82 -67.68 36.06 -22.00
CA GLN A 82 -66.25 36.29 -21.82
C GLN A 82 -65.98 37.65 -21.19
N ALA A 83 -66.55 38.72 -21.74
CA ALA A 83 -66.35 40.08 -21.21
C ALA A 83 -66.81 40.21 -19.75
N GLN A 84 -67.85 39.47 -19.35
CA GLN A 84 -68.36 39.49 -17.98
C GLN A 84 -67.43 38.75 -17.01
N PHE A 85 -66.86 37.61 -17.42
CA PHE A 85 -65.84 36.90 -16.63
C PHE A 85 -64.54 37.71 -16.51
N ASP A 86 -64.16 38.45 -17.56
CA ASP A 86 -62.97 39.30 -17.53
C ASP A 86 -63.11 40.43 -16.48
N VAL A 87 -64.28 41.10 -16.41
CA VAL A 87 -64.55 42.15 -15.40
C VAL A 87 -64.56 41.59 -13.97
N ILE A 88 -65.18 40.43 -13.77
CA ILE A 88 -65.17 39.75 -12.47
C ILE A 88 -63.74 39.42 -12.06
N THR A 89 -62.92 38.97 -13.00
CA THR A 89 -61.52 38.63 -12.76
C THR A 89 -60.69 39.87 -12.42
N GLU A 90 -60.83 40.97 -13.15
CA GLU A 90 -60.14 42.24 -12.89
C GLU A 90 -60.50 42.82 -11.51
N GLU A 91 -61.78 42.78 -11.12
CA GLU A 91 -62.20 43.33 -9.83
C GLU A 91 -61.72 42.47 -8.65
N LEU A 92 -61.79 41.14 -8.79
CA LEU A 92 -61.28 40.19 -7.81
C LEU A 92 -59.77 40.35 -7.62
N LEU A 93 -59.01 40.55 -8.72
CA LEU A 93 -57.57 40.84 -8.67
C LEU A 93 -57.26 42.14 -7.93
N SER A 94 -58.08 43.19 -8.12
CA SER A 94 -57.86 44.51 -7.52
C SER A 94 -58.12 44.57 -6.01
N CYS A 95 -58.97 43.69 -5.49
CA CYS A 95 -59.39 43.67 -4.08
C CYS A 95 -58.81 42.51 -3.27
N TRP A 96 -58.06 41.59 -3.89
CA TRP A 96 -57.48 40.44 -3.20
C TRP A 96 -56.28 40.83 -2.34
N GLN A 97 -56.36 40.55 -1.05
CA GLN A 97 -55.28 40.80 -0.07
C GLN A 97 -54.59 39.52 0.44
N GLY A 98 -54.94 38.34 -0.12
CA GLY A 98 -54.39 37.03 0.27
C GLY A 98 -53.17 36.57 -0.54
N ASP A 99 -52.74 35.32 -0.32
CA ASP A 99 -51.55 34.75 -0.97
C ASP A 99 -51.74 34.55 -2.49
N LYS A 100 -50.65 34.66 -3.26
CA LYS A 100 -50.62 34.50 -4.72
C LYS A 100 -50.98 33.08 -5.16
N ALA A 101 -50.70 32.07 -4.33
CA ALA A 101 -51.04 30.68 -4.62
C ALA A 101 -52.55 30.41 -4.58
N GLU A 102 -53.27 31.01 -3.62
CA GLU A 102 -54.73 30.93 -3.55
C GLU A 102 -55.38 31.66 -4.74
N LEU A 103 -54.79 32.77 -5.14
CA LEU A 103 -55.24 33.56 -6.29
C LEU A 103 -55.07 32.79 -7.62
N ALA A 104 -54.01 32.01 -7.79
CA ALA A 104 -53.81 31.13 -8.95
C ALA A 104 -54.84 29.98 -9.00
N SER A 105 -55.17 29.39 -7.85
CA SER A 105 -56.19 28.33 -7.74
C SER A 105 -57.61 28.86 -7.99
N LEU A 106 -57.91 30.08 -7.51
CA LEU A 106 -59.15 30.80 -7.84
C LEU A 106 -59.25 31.09 -9.34
N TRP A 107 -58.15 31.50 -9.97
CA TRP A 107 -58.09 31.74 -11.41
C TRP A 107 -58.37 30.48 -12.23
N GLN A 108 -57.79 29.35 -11.81
CA GLN A 108 -58.03 28.05 -12.45
C GLN A 108 -59.49 27.60 -12.31
N THR A 109 -60.09 27.87 -11.16
CA THR A 109 -61.50 27.56 -10.87
C THR A 109 -62.46 28.42 -11.71
N LEU A 110 -62.21 29.73 -11.85
CA LEU A 110 -63.01 30.64 -12.67
C LEU A 110 -62.89 30.30 -14.17
N SER A 111 -61.70 29.94 -14.63
CA SER A 111 -61.46 29.53 -16.01
C SER A 111 -62.18 28.22 -16.35
N HIS A 112 -62.19 27.26 -15.40
CA HIS A 112 -62.93 26.01 -15.56
C HIS A 112 -64.45 26.26 -15.58
N LEU A 113 -64.95 27.16 -14.71
CA LEU A 113 -66.36 27.57 -14.69
C LEU A 113 -66.80 28.15 -16.05
N GLN A 114 -65.97 29.02 -16.62
CA GLN A 114 -66.20 29.66 -17.91
C GLN A 114 -66.23 28.66 -19.07
N ALA A 115 -65.29 27.72 -19.10
CA ALA A 115 -65.23 26.65 -20.10
C ALA A 115 -66.47 25.75 -20.01
N GLU A 116 -66.93 25.45 -18.80
CA GLU A 116 -68.06 24.55 -18.57
C GLU A 116 -69.41 25.20 -18.94
N VAL A 117 -69.58 26.50 -18.66
CA VAL A 117 -70.75 27.29 -19.12
C VAL A 117 -70.81 27.35 -20.65
N THR A 118 -69.66 27.54 -21.28
CA THR A 118 -69.50 27.56 -22.75
C THR A 118 -69.88 26.21 -23.37
N PHE A 119 -69.45 25.12 -22.75
CA PHE A 119 -69.72 23.76 -23.21
C PHE A 119 -71.21 23.40 -23.08
N SER A 120 -71.84 23.73 -21.95
CA SER A 120 -73.26 23.45 -21.72
C SER A 120 -74.20 24.16 -22.70
N PHE A 121 -73.82 25.35 -23.20
CA PHE A 121 -74.55 26.04 -24.27
C PHE A 121 -74.47 25.28 -25.62
N SER A 122 -73.34 24.65 -25.91
CA SER A 122 -73.14 23.92 -27.17
C SER A 122 -73.99 22.65 -27.26
N GLU A 123 -74.19 21.94 -26.14
CA GLU A 123 -75.05 20.75 -26.06
C GLU A 123 -76.54 21.09 -26.26
N ASN A 124 -77.05 22.14 -25.62
CA ASN A 124 -78.48 22.51 -25.72
C ASN A 124 -78.86 23.11 -27.09
N TYR A 125 -77.92 23.78 -27.78
CA TYR A 125 -78.13 24.28 -29.14
C TYR A 125 -78.20 23.15 -30.18
N LEU A 126 -77.51 22.04 -29.94
CA LEU A 126 -77.54 20.84 -30.80
C LEU A 126 -78.86 20.07 -30.71
N GLN A 127 -79.55 20.11 -29.55
CA GLN A 127 -80.80 19.37 -29.38
C GLN A 127 -81.99 19.94 -30.18
N THR A 128 -81.97 21.22 -30.56
CA THR A 128 -83.14 21.92 -31.13
C THR A 128 -83.22 21.97 -32.67
N THR A 129 -82.18 21.54 -33.40
CA THR A 129 -82.19 21.52 -34.88
C THR A 129 -82.27 20.10 -35.45
N GLN A 130 -83.36 19.39 -35.15
CA GLN A 130 -83.64 18.07 -35.72
C GLN A 130 -84.30 18.14 -37.11
N ARG A 131 -83.50 18.04 -38.18
CA ARG A 131 -83.90 17.36 -39.44
C ARG A 131 -82.71 16.54 -39.96
N LYS A 132 -82.89 15.20 -40.00
CA LYS A 132 -81.86 14.19 -40.28
C LYS A 132 -81.32 14.32 -41.72
N SER A 133 -80.00 14.43 -41.83
CA SER A 133 -79.23 14.46 -43.08
C SER A 133 -78.15 13.36 -43.05
N PRO A 134 -77.79 12.74 -44.20
CA PRO A 134 -76.79 11.67 -44.29
C PRO A 134 -75.39 12.02 -43.75
N ARG A 135 -75.06 13.32 -43.58
CA ARG A 135 -73.85 13.73 -42.86
C ARG A 135 -73.84 13.30 -41.40
N LEU A 136 -74.99 13.27 -40.71
CA LEU A 136 -75.08 12.90 -39.29
C LEU A 136 -74.75 11.42 -39.01
N VAL A 137 -75.11 10.50 -39.91
CA VAL A 137 -74.73 9.08 -39.80
C VAL A 137 -73.21 8.92 -39.91
N GLN A 138 -72.57 9.73 -40.75
CA GLN A 138 -71.11 9.77 -40.88
C GLN A 138 -70.45 10.38 -39.64
N THR A 139 -71.05 11.43 -39.04
CA THR A 139 -70.56 12.02 -37.78
C THR A 139 -70.77 11.09 -36.59
N GLU A 140 -71.87 10.33 -36.51
CA GLU A 140 -72.10 9.32 -35.46
C GLU A 140 -71.09 8.18 -35.54
N ALA A 141 -70.78 7.68 -36.75
CA ALA A 141 -69.73 6.69 -36.97
C ALA A 141 -68.34 7.22 -36.59
N LEU A 142 -68.00 8.45 -36.99
CA LEU A 142 -66.75 9.13 -36.60
C LEU A 142 -66.66 9.39 -35.08
N CYS A 143 -67.77 9.71 -34.42
CA CYS A 143 -67.83 9.89 -32.97
C CYS A 143 -67.73 8.55 -32.21
N GLN A 144 -68.16 7.44 -32.81
CA GLN A 144 -67.96 6.10 -32.28
C GLN A 144 -66.49 5.68 -32.41
N GLU A 145 -65.90 5.84 -33.60
CA GLU A 145 -64.49 5.56 -33.87
C GLU A 145 -63.53 6.40 -33.00
N ASN A 146 -63.82 7.69 -32.80
CA ASN A 146 -63.05 8.54 -31.89
C ASN A 146 -63.17 8.12 -30.41
N ARG A 147 -64.31 7.54 -30.00
CA ARG A 147 -64.47 7.02 -28.63
C ARG A 147 -63.65 5.75 -28.44
N GLU A 148 -63.65 4.85 -29.42
CA GLU A 148 -62.85 3.62 -29.42
C GLU A 148 -61.34 3.94 -29.40
N ILE A 149 -60.88 4.90 -30.19
CA ILE A 149 -59.47 5.33 -30.20
C ILE A 149 -59.06 5.93 -28.85
N ARG A 150 -59.91 6.76 -28.23
CA ARG A 150 -59.61 7.35 -26.90
C ARG A 150 -59.53 6.30 -25.81
N ALA A 151 -60.49 5.38 -25.78
CA ALA A 151 -60.49 4.25 -24.84
C ALA A 151 -59.22 3.39 -24.99
N LEU A 152 -58.80 3.12 -26.23
CA LEU A 152 -57.55 2.42 -26.52
C LEU A 152 -56.32 3.21 -26.04
N GLN A 153 -56.26 4.52 -26.29
CA GLN A 153 -55.15 5.37 -25.84
C GLN A 153 -55.04 5.45 -24.31
N GLU A 154 -56.17 5.58 -23.62
CA GLU A 154 -56.23 5.59 -22.15
C GLU A 154 -55.75 4.25 -21.57
N ALA A 155 -56.18 3.13 -22.14
CA ALA A 155 -55.74 1.81 -21.73
C ALA A 155 -54.23 1.61 -21.97
N ILE A 156 -53.69 2.02 -23.13
CA ILE A 156 -52.25 1.95 -23.43
C ILE A 156 -51.45 2.81 -22.44
N ALA A 157 -51.91 4.04 -22.18
CA ALA A 157 -51.24 4.95 -21.24
C ALA A 157 -51.23 4.39 -19.82
N ALA A 158 -52.30 3.73 -19.39
CA ALA A 158 -52.36 3.06 -18.10
C ALA A 158 -51.30 1.95 -17.99
N VAL A 159 -51.19 1.07 -18.98
CA VAL A 159 -50.20 -0.03 -18.99
C VAL A 159 -48.76 0.50 -18.99
N GLN A 160 -48.49 1.61 -19.70
CA GLN A 160 -47.15 2.20 -19.78
C GLN A 160 -46.73 3.03 -18.54
N SER A 161 -47.64 3.24 -17.57
CA SER A 161 -47.40 4.11 -16.40
C SER A 161 -46.52 3.50 -15.30
N THR A 162 -46.24 2.20 -15.35
CA THR A 162 -45.47 1.47 -14.33
C THR A 162 -44.49 0.49 -14.98
N LEU A 163 -43.46 0.12 -14.23
CA LEU A 163 -42.47 -0.88 -14.61
C LEU A 163 -42.51 -2.10 -13.69
N ASP A 164 -43.39 -2.12 -12.69
CA ASP A 164 -43.62 -3.29 -11.84
C ASP A 164 -44.39 -4.33 -12.65
N LEU A 165 -43.80 -5.51 -12.85
CA LEU A 165 -44.39 -6.56 -13.67
C LEU A 165 -45.79 -6.97 -13.18
N SER A 166 -46.01 -7.09 -11.88
CA SER A 166 -47.33 -7.47 -11.35
C SER A 166 -48.37 -6.40 -11.65
N GLU A 167 -48.01 -5.14 -11.44
CA GLU A 167 -48.90 -4.00 -11.70
C GLU A 167 -49.18 -3.82 -13.20
N VAL A 168 -48.19 -4.04 -14.08
CA VAL A 168 -48.37 -4.03 -15.53
C VAL A 168 -49.39 -5.09 -15.96
N LEU A 169 -49.24 -6.33 -15.48
CA LEU A 169 -50.13 -7.43 -15.83
C LEU A 169 -51.59 -7.15 -15.43
N ASP A 170 -51.81 -6.61 -14.23
CA ASP A 170 -53.15 -6.22 -13.76
C ASP A 170 -53.73 -5.07 -14.56
N LYS A 171 -52.93 -4.05 -14.90
CA LYS A 171 -53.40 -2.93 -15.72
C LYS A 171 -53.77 -3.37 -17.14
N ILE A 172 -53.14 -4.40 -17.68
CA ILE A 172 -53.48 -4.95 -19.01
C ILE A 172 -54.88 -5.55 -18.99
N VAL A 173 -55.17 -6.48 -18.07
CA VAL A 173 -56.50 -7.12 -18.01
C VAL A 173 -57.60 -6.13 -17.63
N ASN A 174 -57.31 -5.18 -16.73
CA ASN A 174 -58.26 -4.12 -16.37
C ASN A 174 -58.47 -3.12 -17.52
N GLY A 175 -57.45 -2.83 -18.34
CA GLY A 175 -57.57 -1.99 -19.52
C GLY A 175 -58.52 -2.58 -20.57
N VAL A 176 -58.52 -3.91 -20.73
CA VAL A 176 -59.45 -4.63 -21.62
C VAL A 176 -60.89 -4.57 -21.09
N VAL A 177 -61.08 -4.75 -19.77
CA VAL A 177 -62.42 -4.77 -19.15
C VAL A 177 -62.99 -3.36 -18.97
N ASP A 178 -62.33 -2.51 -18.18
CA ASP A 178 -62.81 -1.19 -17.80
C ASP A 178 -62.59 -0.14 -18.92
N GLY A 179 -61.54 -0.29 -19.73
CA GLY A 179 -61.22 0.64 -20.82
C GLY A 179 -61.91 0.26 -22.13
N MET A 180 -61.78 -0.99 -22.57
CA MET A 180 -62.29 -1.44 -23.87
C MET A 180 -63.69 -2.09 -23.81
N GLY A 181 -64.26 -2.29 -22.62
CA GLY A 181 -65.66 -2.72 -22.43
C GLY A 181 -65.92 -4.22 -22.55
N TYR A 182 -64.91 -5.07 -22.40
CA TYR A 182 -65.07 -6.53 -22.41
C TYR A 182 -65.54 -7.06 -21.04
N GLN A 183 -66.25 -8.19 -21.04
CA GLN A 183 -66.85 -8.78 -19.83
C GLN A 183 -65.82 -9.45 -18.93
N ALA A 184 -64.77 -9.99 -19.54
CA ALA A 184 -63.66 -10.63 -18.84
C ALA A 184 -62.38 -10.56 -19.67
N ALA A 185 -61.24 -10.49 -18.99
CA ALA A 185 -59.92 -10.62 -19.57
C ALA A 185 -59.07 -11.57 -18.73
N LEU A 186 -58.26 -12.38 -19.40
CA LEU A 186 -57.29 -13.27 -18.76
C LEU A 186 -55.95 -13.13 -19.47
N LEU A 187 -54.88 -13.04 -18.69
CA LEU A 187 -53.53 -12.91 -19.18
C LEU A 187 -52.68 -14.08 -18.69
N ALA A 188 -52.08 -14.78 -19.63
CA ALA A 188 -51.11 -15.84 -19.36
C ALA A 188 -49.76 -15.47 -19.99
N VAL A 189 -48.68 -15.62 -19.24
CA VAL A 189 -47.32 -15.21 -19.65
C VAL A 189 -46.48 -16.46 -19.79
N VAL A 190 -45.67 -16.56 -20.85
CA VAL A 190 -44.82 -17.72 -21.10
C VAL A 190 -43.77 -17.83 -20.00
N ASP A 191 -43.59 -19.06 -19.51
CA ASP A 191 -42.46 -19.45 -18.69
C ASP A 191 -41.54 -20.33 -19.54
N GLU A 192 -40.44 -19.75 -20.03
CA GLU A 192 -39.51 -20.42 -20.94
C GLU A 192 -38.78 -21.59 -20.30
N GLN A 193 -38.46 -21.49 -19.01
CA GLN A 193 -37.71 -22.51 -18.28
C GLN A 193 -38.51 -23.81 -18.17
N THR A 194 -39.81 -23.70 -17.97
CA THR A 194 -40.70 -24.85 -17.81
C THR A 194 -41.44 -25.22 -19.10
N GLY A 195 -41.42 -24.37 -20.12
CA GLY A 195 -42.17 -24.57 -21.36
C GLY A 195 -43.68 -24.51 -21.13
N THR A 196 -44.14 -23.62 -20.25
CA THR A 196 -45.53 -23.54 -19.83
C THR A 196 -46.11 -22.13 -20.01
N LEU A 197 -47.43 -22.03 -19.91
CA LEU A 197 -48.20 -20.80 -20.05
C LEU A 197 -49.07 -20.58 -18.79
N PRO A 198 -48.46 -20.18 -17.65
CA PRO A 198 -49.18 -19.89 -16.42
C PRO A 198 -50.09 -18.67 -16.56
N VAL A 199 -51.31 -18.78 -16.02
CA VAL A 199 -52.20 -17.63 -15.83
C VAL A 199 -51.62 -16.71 -14.77
N ARG A 200 -51.42 -15.44 -15.11
CA ARG A 200 -50.78 -14.44 -14.23
C ARG A 200 -51.73 -13.37 -13.72
N SER A 201 -52.78 -13.02 -14.46
CA SER A 201 -53.75 -12.03 -14.02
C SER A 201 -55.10 -12.25 -14.70
N VAL A 202 -56.20 -11.90 -14.00
CA VAL A 202 -57.58 -12.05 -14.46
C VAL A 202 -58.40 -10.82 -14.06
N ALA A 203 -59.22 -10.30 -14.96
CA ALA A 203 -60.19 -9.25 -14.67
C ALA A 203 -61.58 -9.61 -15.18
N VAL A 204 -62.61 -9.14 -14.47
CA VAL A 204 -64.03 -9.28 -14.84
C VAL A 204 -64.78 -7.97 -14.61
N GLU A 205 -65.83 -7.74 -15.40
CA GLU A 205 -66.66 -6.54 -15.32
C GLU A 205 -67.16 -6.29 -13.88
N LYS A 206 -67.24 -5.02 -13.46
CA LYS A 206 -67.59 -4.61 -12.09
C LYS A 206 -68.85 -5.27 -11.53
N ARG A 207 -69.88 -5.48 -12.36
CA ARG A 207 -71.14 -6.13 -11.97
C ARG A 207 -70.97 -7.62 -11.65
N LEU A 208 -69.94 -8.26 -12.20
CA LEU A 208 -69.62 -9.68 -12.07
C LEU A 208 -68.53 -9.96 -11.04
N ARG A 209 -67.98 -8.94 -10.34
CA ARG A 209 -66.94 -9.12 -9.30
C ARG A 209 -67.34 -10.07 -8.16
N HIS A 210 -68.62 -10.25 -7.89
CA HIS A 210 -69.13 -11.22 -6.91
C HIS A 210 -68.90 -12.68 -7.34
N LEU A 211 -68.76 -12.95 -8.64
CA LEU A 211 -68.28 -14.23 -9.20
C LEU A 211 -66.74 -14.34 -9.17
N GLY A 212 -66.05 -13.21 -8.96
CA GLY A 212 -64.59 -13.09 -8.94
C GLY A 212 -63.91 -13.97 -7.89
N SER A 213 -64.55 -14.23 -6.73
CA SER A 213 -63.98 -15.12 -5.70
C SER A 213 -63.74 -16.57 -6.18
N HIS A 214 -64.46 -17.02 -7.21
CA HIS A 214 -64.25 -18.33 -7.85
C HIS A 214 -63.21 -18.30 -8.98
N LEU A 215 -62.93 -17.12 -9.57
CA LEU A 215 -61.93 -16.91 -10.62
C LEU A 215 -60.56 -16.48 -10.06
N ASP A 216 -60.52 -15.76 -8.93
CA ASP A 216 -59.33 -15.46 -8.12
C ASP A 216 -58.59 -16.75 -7.73
N GLY A 217 -59.31 -17.88 -7.63
CA GLY A 217 -58.73 -19.19 -7.41
C GLY A 217 -57.80 -19.65 -8.54
N LEU A 218 -58.03 -19.24 -9.80
CA LEU A 218 -57.20 -19.61 -10.95
C LEU A 218 -55.87 -18.82 -10.99
N GLU A 219 -55.92 -17.55 -10.59
CA GLU A 219 -54.72 -16.71 -10.42
C GLU A 219 -53.89 -17.19 -9.22
N LYS A 220 -54.54 -17.45 -8.07
CA LYS A 220 -53.88 -17.97 -6.86
C LYS A 220 -53.34 -19.39 -6.99
N THR A 221 -53.92 -20.20 -7.87
CA THR A 221 -53.41 -21.56 -8.17
C THR A 221 -52.35 -21.56 -9.27
N GLN A 222 -52.05 -20.41 -9.88
CA GLN A 222 -51.15 -20.29 -11.03
C GLN A 222 -51.43 -21.38 -12.06
N ALA A 223 -52.69 -21.51 -12.50
CA ALA A 223 -53.08 -22.55 -13.44
C ALA A 223 -52.09 -22.64 -14.62
N VAL A 224 -51.34 -23.74 -14.70
CA VAL A 224 -50.23 -23.93 -15.64
C VAL A 224 -50.70 -24.75 -16.84
N LEU A 225 -50.61 -24.18 -18.05
CA LEU A 225 -50.88 -24.90 -19.30
C LEU A 225 -49.55 -25.26 -19.98
N PRO A 226 -49.20 -26.55 -20.12
CA PRO A 226 -48.04 -26.94 -20.92
C PRO A 226 -48.21 -26.50 -22.39
N LEU A 227 -47.14 -25.99 -23.02
CA LEU A 227 -47.19 -25.62 -24.44
C LEU A 227 -47.40 -26.83 -25.37
N SER A 228 -47.28 -28.06 -24.87
CA SER A 228 -47.64 -29.29 -25.58
C SER A 228 -49.16 -29.52 -25.69
N GLN A 229 -49.99 -28.78 -24.96
CA GLN A 229 -51.44 -28.94 -24.92
C GLN A 229 -52.13 -28.21 -26.10
N VAL A 230 -51.85 -28.64 -27.34
CA VAL A 230 -52.26 -27.94 -28.58
C VAL A 230 -53.78 -27.77 -28.72
N ASP A 231 -54.57 -28.62 -28.08
CA ASP A 231 -56.02 -28.48 -28.08
C ASP A 231 -56.50 -27.23 -27.31
N ASN A 232 -55.75 -26.69 -26.35
CA ASN A 232 -56.18 -25.47 -25.66
C ASN A 232 -56.09 -24.23 -26.59
N ILE A 233 -57.12 -23.37 -26.62
CA ILE A 233 -57.14 -22.23 -27.55
C ILE A 233 -56.01 -21.23 -27.31
N ALA A 234 -55.60 -21.02 -26.05
CA ALA A 234 -54.50 -20.13 -25.70
C ALA A 234 -53.19 -20.68 -26.25
N VAL A 235 -52.92 -21.97 -26.04
CA VAL A 235 -51.74 -22.66 -26.56
C VAL A 235 -51.73 -22.69 -28.10
N HIS A 236 -52.87 -22.98 -28.72
CA HIS A 236 -53.01 -22.94 -30.18
C HIS A 236 -52.71 -21.55 -30.74
N SER A 237 -53.24 -20.50 -30.11
CA SER A 237 -52.99 -19.11 -30.52
C SER A 237 -51.54 -18.69 -30.35
N ALA A 238 -50.92 -19.09 -29.24
CA ALA A 238 -49.49 -18.92 -28.96
C ALA A 238 -48.60 -19.58 -30.03
N LEU A 239 -48.79 -20.87 -30.28
CA LEU A 239 -47.98 -21.63 -31.24
C LEU A 239 -48.19 -21.17 -32.69
N ALA A 240 -49.41 -20.78 -33.04
CA ALA A 240 -49.73 -20.33 -34.39
C ALA A 240 -49.34 -18.86 -34.65
N GLY A 241 -48.96 -18.09 -33.61
CA GLY A 241 -48.62 -16.68 -33.73
C GLY A 241 -49.74 -15.79 -34.27
N ARG A 242 -51.00 -16.24 -34.17
CA ARG A 242 -52.18 -15.52 -34.70
C ARG A 242 -53.38 -15.61 -33.77
N THR A 243 -54.24 -14.59 -33.85
CA THR A 243 -55.48 -14.53 -33.07
C THR A 243 -56.44 -15.66 -33.45
N THR A 244 -57.01 -16.31 -32.43
CA THR A 244 -58.01 -17.38 -32.59
C THR A 244 -59.30 -16.99 -31.86
N LEU A 245 -60.46 -17.30 -32.46
CA LEU A 245 -61.78 -17.00 -31.89
C LEU A 245 -62.51 -18.30 -31.51
N THR A 246 -63.24 -18.28 -30.39
CA THR A 246 -64.19 -19.33 -30.02
C THR A 246 -65.43 -18.70 -29.39
N SER A 247 -66.55 -19.44 -29.39
CA SER A 247 -67.76 -19.11 -28.64
C SER A 247 -67.92 -19.97 -27.38
N ARG A 248 -66.94 -20.82 -27.06
CA ARG A 248 -66.99 -21.76 -25.92
C ARG A 248 -65.89 -21.47 -24.93
N LEU A 249 -66.28 -21.14 -23.70
CA LEU A 249 -65.36 -20.90 -22.57
C LEU A 249 -64.57 -22.16 -22.19
N HIS A 250 -65.11 -23.35 -22.46
CA HIS A 250 -64.39 -24.60 -22.21
C HIS A 250 -63.10 -24.73 -23.03
N ASP A 251 -63.02 -24.13 -24.22
CA ASP A 251 -61.80 -24.20 -25.05
C ASP A 251 -60.63 -23.43 -24.42
N VAL A 252 -60.93 -22.46 -23.55
CA VAL A 252 -59.95 -21.65 -22.79
C VAL A 252 -59.39 -22.42 -21.61
N PHE A 253 -60.23 -23.18 -20.91
CA PHE A 253 -59.84 -23.83 -19.65
C PHE A 253 -59.64 -25.33 -19.77
N ARG A 254 -59.78 -25.96 -20.94
CA ARG A 254 -59.50 -27.39 -21.10
C ARG A 254 -58.00 -27.70 -20.97
N PRO A 255 -57.59 -28.74 -20.24
CA PRO A 255 -58.40 -29.72 -19.50
C PRO A 255 -58.66 -29.32 -18.03
N LEU A 256 -58.17 -28.17 -17.60
CA LEU A 256 -58.14 -27.69 -16.20
C LEU A 256 -59.53 -27.58 -15.57
N VAL A 257 -60.55 -27.17 -16.34
CA VAL A 257 -61.93 -26.97 -15.84
C VAL A 257 -62.93 -27.82 -16.65
N PRO A 258 -63.80 -28.60 -15.99
CA PRO A 258 -64.85 -29.39 -16.65
C PRO A 258 -65.83 -28.52 -17.47
N ALA A 259 -66.27 -29.05 -18.62
CA ALA A 259 -67.16 -28.33 -19.55
C ALA A 259 -68.45 -27.80 -18.90
N LEU A 260 -69.08 -28.59 -18.01
CA LEU A 260 -70.30 -28.19 -17.30
C LEU A 260 -70.11 -26.91 -16.45
N THR A 261 -68.94 -26.80 -15.82
CA THR A 261 -68.58 -25.61 -15.01
C THR A 261 -68.31 -24.41 -15.92
N CYS A 262 -67.61 -24.61 -17.03
CA CYS A 262 -67.38 -23.56 -18.03
C CYS A 262 -68.69 -23.04 -18.63
N ASP A 263 -69.65 -23.91 -18.94
CA ASP A 263 -70.96 -23.53 -19.50
C ASP A 263 -71.79 -22.70 -18.51
N ALA A 264 -71.75 -23.05 -17.22
CA ALA A 264 -72.39 -22.29 -16.16
C ALA A 264 -71.76 -20.90 -15.99
N LEU A 265 -70.41 -20.83 -15.95
CA LEU A 265 -69.66 -19.57 -15.86
C LEU A 265 -69.87 -18.69 -17.08
N GLN A 266 -69.89 -19.26 -18.28
CA GLN A 266 -70.11 -18.53 -19.52
C GLN A 266 -71.50 -17.85 -19.54
N LYS A 267 -72.54 -18.56 -19.09
CA LYS A 267 -73.89 -17.99 -18.97
C LYS A 267 -73.98 -16.90 -17.90
N LEU A 268 -73.35 -17.10 -16.75
CA LEU A 268 -73.34 -16.13 -15.64
C LEU A 268 -72.55 -14.86 -15.99
N ALA A 269 -71.42 -15.00 -16.69
CA ALA A 269 -70.58 -13.90 -17.11
C ALA A 269 -71.08 -13.21 -18.40
N GLY A 270 -72.10 -13.76 -19.05
CA GLY A 270 -72.67 -13.19 -20.28
C GLY A 270 -71.73 -13.25 -21.50
N ILE A 271 -70.73 -14.13 -21.49
CA ILE A 271 -69.72 -14.24 -22.56
C ILE A 271 -70.30 -15.05 -23.73
N ARG A 272 -70.30 -14.47 -24.93
CA ARG A 272 -70.79 -15.10 -26.16
C ARG A 272 -69.70 -15.35 -27.21
N ALA A 273 -68.64 -14.55 -27.18
CA ALA A 273 -67.45 -14.72 -28.01
C ALA A 273 -66.18 -14.49 -27.20
N ILE A 274 -65.09 -15.17 -27.54
CA ILE A 274 -63.80 -15.07 -26.88
C ILE A 274 -62.72 -14.91 -27.94
N ALA A 275 -61.89 -13.89 -27.81
CA ALA A 275 -60.67 -13.73 -28.59
C ALA A 275 -59.45 -14.18 -27.78
N SER A 276 -58.64 -15.05 -28.36
CA SER A 276 -57.31 -15.42 -27.87
C SER A 276 -56.27 -14.74 -28.76
N ILE A 277 -55.47 -13.86 -28.18
CA ILE A 277 -54.52 -13.01 -28.91
C ILE A 277 -53.11 -13.28 -28.37
N PRO A 278 -52.15 -13.69 -29.21
CA PRO A 278 -50.78 -13.89 -28.76
C PRO A 278 -50.12 -12.52 -28.54
N LEU A 279 -49.32 -12.43 -27.48
CA LEU A 279 -48.51 -11.26 -27.15
C LEU A 279 -47.11 -11.49 -27.71
N MET A 280 -46.80 -10.78 -28.79
CA MET A 280 -45.56 -10.95 -29.54
C MET A 280 -44.75 -9.66 -29.51
N ASP A 281 -43.45 -9.73 -29.21
CA ASP A 281 -42.49 -8.69 -29.59
C ASP A 281 -41.45 -9.27 -30.55
N GLN A 282 -41.18 -8.62 -31.68
CA GLN A 282 -40.15 -9.04 -32.65
C GLN A 282 -40.07 -10.56 -32.94
N ASN A 283 -41.23 -11.22 -33.05
CA ASN A 283 -41.38 -12.66 -33.30
C ASN A 283 -41.09 -13.59 -32.09
N HIS A 284 -40.95 -13.02 -30.91
CA HIS A 284 -40.84 -13.69 -29.62
C HIS A 284 -42.20 -13.69 -28.89
N LEU A 285 -42.64 -14.86 -28.43
CA LEU A 285 -43.92 -15.04 -27.75
C LEU A 285 -43.75 -14.79 -26.25
N LEU A 286 -44.35 -13.70 -25.75
CA LEU A 286 -44.33 -13.33 -24.34
C LEU A 286 -45.52 -13.92 -23.57
N GLY A 287 -46.63 -14.19 -24.24
CA GLY A 287 -47.85 -14.63 -23.57
C GLY A 287 -49.08 -14.66 -24.47
N VAL A 288 -50.25 -14.80 -23.84
CA VAL A 288 -51.55 -14.80 -24.51
C VAL A 288 -52.53 -13.98 -23.68
N LEU A 289 -53.22 -13.07 -24.36
CA LEU A 289 -54.34 -12.30 -23.83
C LEU A 289 -55.66 -12.88 -24.34
N LEU A 290 -56.55 -13.21 -23.41
CA LEU A 290 -57.89 -13.71 -23.68
C LEU A 290 -58.90 -12.63 -23.31
N ALA A 291 -59.81 -12.30 -24.22
CA ALA A 291 -60.86 -11.30 -24.00
C ALA A 291 -62.23 -11.91 -24.31
N GLY A 292 -63.15 -11.88 -23.32
CA GLY A 292 -64.53 -12.35 -23.45
C GLY A 292 -65.49 -11.20 -23.73
N SER A 293 -66.27 -11.32 -24.81
CA SER A 293 -67.25 -10.34 -25.28
C SER A 293 -68.69 -10.84 -25.07
N SER A 294 -69.63 -9.92 -24.83
CA SER A 294 -71.08 -10.17 -24.74
C SER A 294 -71.73 -10.29 -26.10
N GLU A 295 -71.06 -9.83 -27.15
CA GLU A 295 -71.52 -9.92 -28.52
C GLU A 295 -71.25 -11.32 -29.10
N GLU A 296 -72.13 -11.79 -29.99
CA GLU A 296 -71.96 -13.11 -30.63
C GLU A 296 -70.80 -13.14 -31.64
N LYS A 297 -70.38 -11.97 -32.13
CA LYS A 297 -69.25 -11.80 -33.03
C LYS A 297 -68.50 -10.53 -32.64
N ILE A 298 -67.18 -10.65 -32.49
CA ILE A 298 -66.28 -9.50 -32.33
C ILE A 298 -66.08 -8.89 -33.72
N SER A 299 -66.34 -7.59 -33.87
CA SER A 299 -66.20 -6.90 -35.15
C SER A 299 -64.73 -6.76 -35.56
N PRO A 300 -64.43 -6.57 -36.87
CA PRO A 300 -63.05 -6.36 -37.31
C PRO A 300 -62.37 -5.14 -36.68
N SER A 301 -63.13 -4.07 -36.38
CA SER A 301 -62.61 -2.85 -35.73
C SER A 301 -62.21 -3.11 -34.28
N GLU A 302 -63.08 -3.80 -33.52
CA GLU A 302 -62.81 -4.19 -32.13
C GLU A 302 -61.63 -5.16 -32.04
N LEU A 303 -61.54 -6.11 -32.98
CA LEU A 303 -60.43 -7.05 -33.05
C LEU A 303 -59.12 -6.35 -33.36
N ALA A 304 -59.12 -5.39 -34.30
CA ALA A 304 -57.94 -4.59 -34.62
C ALA A 304 -57.49 -3.74 -33.42
N SER A 305 -58.44 -3.16 -32.68
CA SER A 305 -58.16 -2.40 -31.45
C SER A 305 -57.56 -3.29 -30.36
N LEU A 306 -58.13 -4.49 -30.15
CA LEU A 306 -57.59 -5.47 -29.20
C LEU A 306 -56.19 -5.95 -29.59
N GLN A 307 -55.93 -6.18 -30.87
CA GLN A 307 -54.61 -6.56 -31.37
C GLN A 307 -53.59 -5.43 -31.19
N ALA A 308 -53.99 -4.18 -31.45
CA ALA A 308 -53.13 -3.02 -31.21
C ALA A 308 -52.81 -2.86 -29.72
N PHE A 309 -53.80 -3.05 -28.85
CA PHE A 309 -53.60 -3.06 -27.40
C PHE A 309 -52.66 -4.19 -26.96
N ALA A 310 -52.89 -5.41 -27.46
CA ALA A 310 -52.08 -6.58 -27.19
C ALA A 310 -50.61 -6.37 -27.61
N GLN A 311 -50.35 -5.72 -28.74
CA GLN A 311 -48.99 -5.37 -29.17
C GLN A 311 -48.31 -4.40 -28.19
N GLN A 312 -49.02 -3.39 -27.71
CA GLN A 312 -48.47 -2.45 -26.72
C GLN A 312 -48.28 -3.11 -25.35
N ALA A 313 -49.19 -4.00 -24.96
CA ALA A 313 -49.10 -4.82 -23.75
C ALA A 313 -47.88 -5.76 -23.80
N ALA A 314 -47.60 -6.38 -24.95
CA ALA A 314 -46.41 -7.20 -25.17
C ALA A 314 -45.12 -6.41 -24.89
N ILE A 315 -44.98 -5.23 -25.52
CA ILE A 315 -43.82 -4.33 -25.33
C ILE A 315 -43.68 -3.91 -23.85
N ALA A 316 -44.79 -3.61 -23.17
CA ALA A 316 -44.76 -3.20 -21.76
C ALA A 316 -44.35 -4.34 -20.82
N ILE A 317 -44.83 -5.57 -21.07
CA ILE A 317 -44.45 -6.76 -20.31
C ILE A 317 -42.95 -7.02 -20.45
N GLU A 318 -42.44 -7.03 -21.68
CA GLU A 318 -41.01 -7.26 -21.93
C GLU A 318 -40.14 -6.20 -21.24
N LYS A 319 -40.53 -4.93 -21.35
CA LYS A 319 -39.83 -3.83 -20.68
C LYS A 319 -39.81 -4.00 -19.16
N ALA A 320 -40.93 -4.39 -18.55
CA ALA A 320 -41.02 -4.63 -17.10
C ALA A 320 -40.17 -5.84 -16.66
N GLN A 321 -40.16 -6.92 -17.46
CA GLN A 321 -39.30 -8.09 -17.22
C GLN A 321 -37.81 -7.73 -17.29
N LEU A 322 -37.39 -7.03 -18.35
CA LEU A 322 -36.01 -6.56 -18.51
C LEU A 322 -35.58 -5.62 -17.37
N PHE A 323 -36.46 -4.72 -16.94
CA PHE A 323 -36.18 -3.82 -15.82
C PHE A 323 -36.00 -4.58 -14.50
N THR A 324 -36.88 -5.55 -14.22
CA THR A 324 -36.80 -6.39 -13.01
C THR A 324 -35.49 -7.18 -12.98
N GLU A 325 -35.09 -7.76 -14.10
CA GLU A 325 -33.83 -8.50 -14.23
C GLU A 325 -32.62 -7.57 -14.06
N THR A 326 -32.66 -6.38 -14.65
CA THR A 326 -31.60 -5.36 -14.50
C THR A 326 -31.46 -4.90 -13.05
N GLU A 327 -32.55 -4.62 -12.34
CA GLU A 327 -32.51 -4.28 -10.91
C GLU A 327 -31.92 -5.40 -10.06
N ARG A 328 -32.31 -6.65 -10.35
CA ARG A 328 -31.77 -7.83 -9.66
C ARG A 328 -30.26 -7.91 -9.85
N GLN A 329 -29.78 -7.75 -11.08
CA GLN A 329 -28.34 -7.75 -11.39
C GLN A 329 -27.60 -6.62 -10.68
N LEU A 330 -28.16 -5.40 -10.64
CA LEU A 330 -27.57 -4.26 -9.93
C LEU A 330 -27.47 -4.51 -8.41
N ARG A 331 -28.51 -5.08 -7.78
CA ARG A 331 -28.47 -5.42 -6.35
C ARG A 331 -27.42 -6.49 -6.05
N THR A 332 -27.32 -7.52 -6.89
CA THR A 332 -26.27 -8.55 -6.77
C THR A 332 -24.88 -7.93 -6.89
N MET A 333 -24.66 -7.07 -7.88
CA MET A 333 -23.37 -6.39 -8.09
C MET A 333 -23.01 -5.46 -6.92
N SER A 334 -23.97 -4.69 -6.39
CA SER A 334 -23.74 -3.82 -5.23
C SER A 334 -23.34 -4.62 -3.99
N THR A 335 -24.04 -5.72 -3.72
CA THR A 335 -23.74 -6.60 -2.57
C THR A 335 -22.33 -7.18 -2.70
N LEU A 336 -21.94 -7.62 -3.90
CA LEU A 336 -20.58 -8.12 -4.16
C LEU A 336 -19.52 -7.03 -4.00
N ASN A 337 -19.80 -5.81 -4.47
CA ASN A 337 -18.86 -4.70 -4.39
C ASN A 337 -18.67 -4.20 -2.94
N ASP A 338 -19.72 -4.18 -2.13
CA ASP A 338 -19.64 -3.84 -0.70
C ASP A 338 -18.84 -4.89 0.08
N LEU A 339 -19.01 -6.19 -0.24
CA LEU A 339 -18.19 -7.27 0.31
C LEU A 339 -16.71 -7.13 -0.10
N ALA A 340 -16.44 -6.85 -1.38
CA ALA A 340 -15.09 -6.62 -1.88
C ALA A 340 -14.40 -5.42 -1.19
N ARG A 341 -15.17 -4.36 -0.88
CA ARG A 341 -14.69 -3.21 -0.11
C ARG A 341 -14.33 -3.55 1.33
N GLN A 342 -15.13 -4.37 2.00
CA GLN A 342 -14.82 -4.82 3.38
C GLN A 342 -13.55 -5.68 3.40
N ILE A 343 -13.39 -6.58 2.43
CA ILE A 343 -12.21 -7.45 2.29
C ILE A 343 -10.94 -6.63 2.03
N SER A 344 -11.02 -5.59 1.20
CA SER A 344 -9.87 -4.74 0.85
C SER A 344 -9.37 -3.83 1.99
N SER A 345 -10.05 -3.81 3.15
CA SER A 345 -9.69 -2.93 4.28
C SER A 345 -8.76 -3.56 5.32
N SER A 346 -8.49 -4.87 5.23
CA SER A 346 -7.58 -5.58 6.15
C SER A 346 -6.18 -5.71 5.54
N LEU A 347 -5.16 -5.21 6.25
CA LEU A 347 -3.75 -5.25 5.84
C LEU A 347 -3.05 -6.57 6.21
N GLN A 348 -3.77 -7.54 6.81
CA GLN A 348 -3.21 -8.85 7.18
C GLN A 348 -3.70 -9.91 6.18
N LEU A 349 -2.78 -10.40 5.36
CA LEU A 349 -3.06 -11.36 4.27
C LEU A 349 -3.86 -12.58 4.77
N ASP A 350 -3.44 -13.20 5.88
CA ASP A 350 -4.12 -14.38 6.43
C ASP A 350 -5.59 -14.11 6.81
N ARG A 351 -5.87 -12.96 7.43
CA ARG A 351 -7.25 -12.59 7.81
C ARG A 351 -8.13 -12.29 6.61
N VAL A 352 -7.57 -11.64 5.59
CA VAL A 352 -8.26 -11.36 4.32
C VAL A 352 -8.66 -12.68 3.66
N LEU A 353 -7.72 -13.61 3.54
CA LEU A 353 -7.92 -14.90 2.91
C LEU A 353 -8.98 -15.75 3.62
N GLU A 354 -8.95 -15.82 4.96
CA GLU A 354 -9.95 -16.57 5.73
C GLU A 354 -11.36 -15.96 5.61
N THR A 355 -11.45 -14.63 5.62
CA THR A 355 -12.73 -13.91 5.45
C THR A 355 -13.32 -14.16 4.07
N ILE A 356 -12.49 -14.18 3.01
CA ILE A 356 -12.94 -14.47 1.64
C ILE A 356 -13.57 -15.86 1.57
N VAL A 357 -12.86 -16.90 2.01
CA VAL A 357 -13.35 -18.28 1.88
C VAL A 357 -14.58 -18.54 2.76
N SER A 358 -14.67 -17.95 3.96
CA SER A 358 -15.84 -18.10 4.83
C SER A 358 -17.08 -17.39 4.27
N THR A 359 -16.90 -16.19 3.71
CA THR A 359 -17.98 -15.41 3.12
C THR A 359 -18.50 -16.10 1.86
N LEU A 360 -17.60 -16.49 0.97
CA LEU A 360 -17.98 -17.17 -0.28
C LEU A 360 -18.69 -18.49 -0.03
N ARG A 361 -18.23 -19.29 0.94
CA ARG A 361 -18.93 -20.51 1.32
C ARG A 361 -20.38 -20.24 1.74
N THR A 362 -20.62 -19.15 2.45
CA THR A 362 -21.96 -18.75 2.91
C THR A 362 -22.83 -18.24 1.76
N VAL A 363 -22.29 -17.40 0.89
CA VAL A 363 -23.00 -16.83 -0.26
C VAL A 363 -23.33 -17.89 -1.32
N VAL A 364 -22.38 -18.76 -1.61
CA VAL A 364 -22.51 -19.86 -2.58
C VAL A 364 -23.30 -21.03 -1.99
N ASN A 365 -23.39 -21.12 -0.65
CA ASN A 365 -24.02 -22.23 0.07
C ASN A 365 -23.44 -23.60 -0.33
N CYS A 366 -22.11 -23.71 -0.33
CA CYS A 366 -21.38 -24.95 -0.63
C CYS A 366 -20.82 -25.63 0.62
N ARG A 367 -20.46 -26.91 0.48
CA ARG A 367 -19.77 -27.68 1.53
C ARG A 367 -18.42 -27.08 1.87
N GLY A 368 -17.57 -26.90 0.87
CA GLY A 368 -16.17 -26.47 1.01
C GLY A 368 -15.81 -25.32 0.07
N CYS A 369 -14.93 -24.46 0.55
CA CYS A 369 -14.31 -23.39 -0.23
C CYS A 369 -12.81 -23.34 0.12
N VAL A 370 -11.94 -23.40 -0.88
CA VAL A 370 -10.49 -23.50 -0.71
C VAL A 370 -9.79 -22.52 -1.65
N LEU A 371 -8.83 -21.79 -1.10
CA LEU A 371 -8.01 -20.84 -1.82
C LEU A 371 -6.56 -21.32 -1.83
N PHE A 372 -6.05 -21.53 -3.03
CA PHE A 372 -4.66 -21.90 -3.28
C PHE A 372 -3.87 -20.69 -3.79
N LEU A 373 -2.66 -20.48 -3.25
CA LEU A 373 -1.70 -19.56 -3.85
C LEU A 373 -0.59 -20.33 -4.55
N LEU A 374 -0.15 -19.80 -5.70
CA LEU A 374 0.93 -20.36 -6.50
C LEU A 374 2.28 -19.83 -6.00
N ASP A 375 3.13 -20.74 -5.53
CA ASP A 375 4.57 -20.48 -5.39
C ASP A 375 5.20 -20.64 -6.78
N LYS A 376 5.64 -19.52 -7.36
CA LYS A 376 6.24 -19.49 -8.70
C LYS A 376 7.64 -20.08 -8.77
N GLU A 377 8.40 -20.09 -7.68
CA GLU A 377 9.75 -20.65 -7.67
C GLU A 377 9.70 -22.17 -7.64
N ARG A 378 8.72 -22.73 -6.93
CA ARG A 378 8.55 -24.17 -6.76
C ARG A 378 7.52 -24.80 -7.71
N GLU A 379 6.76 -23.97 -8.43
CA GLU A 379 5.64 -24.37 -9.30
C GLU A 379 4.59 -25.24 -8.56
N ILE A 380 4.33 -24.90 -7.29
CA ILE A 380 3.35 -25.60 -6.44
C ILE A 380 2.24 -24.67 -5.96
N LEU A 381 1.04 -25.23 -5.85
CA LEU A 381 -0.13 -24.62 -5.23
C LEU A 381 -0.23 -25.09 -3.78
N GLU A 382 -0.33 -24.13 -2.86
CA GLU A 382 -0.50 -24.37 -1.44
C GLU A 382 -1.82 -23.81 -0.94
N ILE A 383 -2.52 -24.55 -0.06
CA ILE A 383 -3.71 -24.03 0.60
C ILE A 383 -3.29 -22.93 1.58
N LYS A 384 -3.71 -21.69 1.31
CA LYS A 384 -3.52 -20.57 2.26
C LYS A 384 -4.75 -20.33 3.11
N ALA A 385 -5.95 -20.53 2.56
CA ALA A 385 -7.18 -20.47 3.32
C ALA A 385 -8.19 -21.52 2.86
N SER A 386 -9.00 -21.99 3.81
CA SER A 386 -10.10 -22.89 3.52
C SER A 386 -11.23 -22.71 4.53
N SER A 387 -12.47 -22.96 4.10
CA SER A 387 -13.64 -23.06 4.95
C SER A 387 -14.42 -24.32 4.59
N GLY A 388 -14.83 -25.09 5.59
CA GLY A 388 -15.51 -26.38 5.38
C GLY A 388 -14.59 -27.58 5.15
N LEU A 389 -13.26 -27.36 5.12
CA LEU A 389 -12.25 -28.44 5.09
C LEU A 389 -11.86 -28.89 6.50
N LYS A 390 -11.58 -30.19 6.68
CA LYS A 390 -11.03 -30.72 7.95
C LYS A 390 -9.56 -30.27 8.12
N PRO A 391 -9.10 -29.86 9.32
CA PRO A 391 -7.78 -29.24 9.54
C PRO A 391 -6.59 -30.06 9.03
N GLN A 392 -6.64 -31.38 9.17
CA GLN A 392 -5.60 -32.33 8.72
C GLN A 392 -5.25 -32.23 7.23
N TRP A 393 -6.16 -31.73 6.39
CA TRP A 393 -5.97 -31.58 4.95
C TRP A 393 -5.33 -30.24 4.56
N ARG A 394 -5.38 -29.24 5.45
CA ARG A 394 -4.80 -27.90 5.19
C ARG A 394 -3.27 -27.95 5.14
N GLU A 395 -2.66 -28.86 5.88
CA GLU A 395 -1.19 -28.97 6.00
C GLU A 395 -0.54 -29.94 4.99
N THR A 396 -1.34 -30.79 4.34
CA THR A 396 -0.84 -31.90 3.50
C THR A 396 -1.11 -31.73 2.01
N ALA A 397 -2.01 -30.84 1.62
CA ALA A 397 -2.39 -30.66 0.21
C ALA A 397 -1.47 -29.65 -0.51
N GLN A 398 -0.55 -30.19 -1.32
CA GLN A 398 0.25 -29.46 -2.29
C GLN A 398 0.04 -30.06 -3.67
N PHE A 399 -0.18 -29.22 -4.69
CA PHE A 399 -0.36 -29.67 -6.07
C PHE A 399 0.64 -28.97 -6.97
N ARG A 400 1.29 -29.69 -7.89
CA ARG A 400 2.10 -29.05 -8.94
C ARG A 400 1.21 -28.40 -9.99
N LEU A 401 1.76 -27.48 -10.76
CA LEU A 401 1.09 -26.97 -11.97
C LEU A 401 0.68 -28.14 -12.90
N GLY A 402 -0.56 -28.13 -13.37
CA GLY A 402 -1.17 -29.21 -14.15
C GLY A 402 -1.66 -30.43 -13.35
N GLU A 403 -1.35 -30.52 -12.06
CA GLU A 403 -1.75 -31.64 -11.19
C GLU A 403 -3.09 -31.38 -10.49
N GLY A 404 -4.01 -32.33 -10.60
CA GLY A 404 -5.37 -32.18 -10.07
C GLY A 404 -6.14 -31.01 -10.72
N ILE A 405 -7.30 -30.68 -10.17
CA ILE A 405 -8.17 -29.64 -10.75
C ILE A 405 -7.60 -28.25 -10.53
N ALA A 406 -7.11 -27.98 -9.32
CA ALA A 406 -6.46 -26.72 -8.99
C ALA A 406 -5.22 -26.46 -9.87
N GLY A 407 -4.35 -27.47 -10.06
CA GLY A 407 -3.17 -27.34 -10.90
C GLY A 407 -3.51 -27.13 -12.38
N GLN A 408 -4.54 -27.78 -12.90
CA GLN A 408 -5.01 -27.58 -14.28
C GLN A 408 -5.56 -26.18 -14.51
N VAL A 409 -6.38 -25.66 -13.58
CA VAL A 409 -6.88 -24.28 -13.65
C VAL A 409 -5.73 -23.29 -13.58
N ALA A 410 -4.75 -23.49 -12.71
CA ALA A 410 -3.57 -22.64 -12.60
C ALA A 410 -2.67 -22.68 -13.85
N GLN A 411 -2.65 -23.80 -14.58
CA GLN A 411 -1.88 -23.95 -15.82
C GLN A 411 -2.59 -23.35 -17.03
N THR A 412 -3.90 -23.57 -17.15
CA THR A 412 -4.70 -23.15 -18.32
C THR A 412 -5.23 -21.74 -18.21
N GLY A 413 -5.41 -21.23 -16.99
CA GLY A 413 -6.07 -19.94 -16.73
C GLY A 413 -7.56 -19.94 -17.08
N GLN A 414 -8.20 -21.12 -17.17
CA GLN A 414 -9.62 -21.26 -17.49
C GLN A 414 -10.39 -21.91 -16.33
N PRO A 415 -11.64 -21.51 -16.08
CA PRO A 415 -12.52 -22.22 -15.15
C PRO A 415 -12.69 -23.70 -15.52
N ILE A 416 -12.75 -24.57 -14.51
CA ILE A 416 -13.06 -25.99 -14.69
C ILE A 416 -14.20 -26.37 -13.74
N TYR A 417 -15.30 -26.86 -14.31
CA TYR A 417 -16.42 -27.45 -13.59
C TYR A 417 -16.48 -28.96 -13.79
N ILE A 418 -16.63 -29.70 -12.69
CA ILE A 418 -16.81 -31.14 -12.67
C ILE A 418 -18.12 -31.47 -11.95
N PRO A 419 -19.15 -31.94 -12.68
CA PRO A 419 -20.43 -32.33 -12.11
C PRO A 419 -20.37 -33.56 -11.18
N ASP A 420 -19.55 -34.56 -11.53
CA ASP A 420 -19.29 -35.71 -10.66
C ASP A 420 -17.83 -36.16 -10.75
N VAL A 421 -17.06 -35.98 -9.67
CA VAL A 421 -15.63 -36.30 -9.62
C VAL A 421 -15.33 -37.78 -9.82
N ARG A 422 -16.29 -38.67 -9.57
CA ARG A 422 -16.12 -40.12 -9.80
C ARG A 422 -16.03 -40.48 -11.28
N GLN A 423 -16.47 -39.58 -12.15
CA GLN A 423 -16.41 -39.74 -13.60
C GLN A 423 -15.11 -39.19 -14.18
N GLN A 424 -14.23 -38.61 -13.34
CA GLN A 424 -12.97 -37.99 -13.75
C GLN A 424 -11.78 -38.87 -13.37
N PRO A 425 -11.12 -39.54 -14.34
CA PRO A 425 -10.01 -40.48 -14.06
C PRO A 425 -8.80 -39.82 -13.39
N ASN A 426 -8.61 -38.52 -13.62
CA ASN A 426 -7.47 -37.75 -13.13
C ASN A 426 -7.81 -36.91 -11.89
N TYR A 427 -8.96 -37.16 -11.25
CA TYR A 427 -9.32 -36.46 -10.02
C TYR A 427 -8.53 -37.01 -8.83
N ILE A 428 -7.75 -36.13 -8.20
CA ILE A 428 -7.03 -36.45 -6.96
C ILE A 428 -8.01 -36.28 -5.81
N ALA A 429 -8.59 -37.40 -5.36
CA ALA A 429 -9.56 -37.42 -4.28
C ALA A 429 -8.89 -37.18 -2.91
N PHE A 430 -8.84 -35.91 -2.51
CA PHE A 430 -8.34 -35.49 -1.18
C PHE A 430 -9.39 -35.64 -0.08
N ASP A 431 -10.68 -35.50 -0.42
CA ASP A 431 -11.80 -35.71 0.51
C ASP A 431 -12.84 -36.62 -0.16
N PRO A 432 -13.09 -37.84 0.38
CA PRO A 432 -13.97 -38.82 -0.24
C PRO A 432 -15.44 -38.41 -0.24
N GLU A 433 -15.83 -37.38 0.52
CA GLU A 433 -17.19 -36.86 0.52
C GLU A 433 -17.47 -35.94 -0.68
N VAL A 434 -16.45 -35.47 -1.39
CA VAL A 434 -16.61 -34.54 -2.51
C VAL A 434 -17.20 -35.27 -3.72
N ARG A 435 -18.19 -34.64 -4.32
CA ARG A 435 -18.91 -35.15 -5.50
C ARG A 435 -18.87 -34.17 -6.65
N SER A 436 -19.01 -32.87 -6.46
CA SER A 436 -18.83 -31.87 -7.52
C SER A 436 -17.80 -30.82 -7.12
N VAL A 437 -17.07 -30.28 -8.10
CA VAL A 437 -16.03 -29.26 -7.89
C VAL A 437 -16.14 -28.20 -8.97
N LEU A 438 -16.06 -26.92 -8.58
CA LEU A 438 -15.88 -25.78 -9.47
C LEU A 438 -14.62 -25.03 -9.03
N ALA A 439 -13.70 -24.84 -9.96
CA ALA A 439 -12.42 -24.16 -9.72
C ALA A 439 -12.22 -23.05 -10.74
N VAL A 440 -11.83 -21.87 -10.27
CA VAL A 440 -11.58 -20.69 -11.10
C VAL A 440 -10.19 -20.10 -10.82
N PRO A 441 -9.54 -19.50 -11.83
CA PRO A 441 -8.22 -18.90 -11.66
C PRO A 441 -8.34 -17.55 -10.93
N MET A 442 -7.38 -17.27 -10.06
CA MET A 442 -7.17 -15.93 -9.50
C MET A 442 -6.10 -15.22 -10.33
N ILE A 443 -6.50 -14.16 -11.03
CA ILE A 443 -5.64 -13.44 -11.98
C ILE A 443 -5.48 -11.99 -11.52
N SER A 444 -4.24 -11.53 -11.43
CA SER A 444 -3.88 -10.15 -11.12
C SER A 444 -2.85 -9.65 -12.13
N GLN A 445 -3.09 -8.49 -12.75
CA GLN A 445 -2.21 -7.89 -13.77
C GLN A 445 -1.82 -8.87 -14.91
N GLY A 446 -2.75 -9.72 -15.34
CA GLY A 446 -2.51 -10.71 -16.38
C GLY A 446 -1.69 -11.94 -15.95
N GLN A 447 -1.36 -12.07 -14.67
CA GLN A 447 -0.67 -13.23 -14.11
C GLN A 447 -1.58 -14.04 -13.19
N ILE A 448 -1.52 -15.36 -13.32
CA ILE A 448 -2.19 -16.27 -12.40
C ILE A 448 -1.41 -16.28 -11.08
N ILE A 449 -2.09 -15.96 -9.98
CA ILE A 449 -1.51 -15.95 -8.63
C ILE A 449 -1.98 -17.13 -7.79
N GLY A 450 -2.99 -17.87 -8.26
CA GLY A 450 -3.57 -18.99 -7.52
C GLY A 450 -4.92 -19.43 -8.10
N THR A 451 -5.66 -20.24 -7.34
CA THR A 451 -7.00 -20.72 -7.70
C THR A 451 -7.96 -20.65 -6.53
N LEU A 452 -9.23 -20.41 -6.84
CA LEU A 452 -10.33 -20.43 -5.88
C LEU A 452 -11.28 -21.57 -6.25
N ASN A 453 -11.49 -22.48 -5.30
CA ASN A 453 -12.19 -23.74 -5.54
C ASN A 453 -13.35 -23.88 -4.57
N VAL A 454 -14.50 -24.34 -5.05
CA VAL A 454 -15.64 -24.73 -4.24
C VAL A 454 -16.02 -26.17 -4.53
N ASP A 455 -16.47 -26.88 -3.49
CA ASP A 455 -16.85 -28.28 -3.56
C ASP A 455 -18.14 -28.58 -2.79
N ASP A 456 -18.84 -29.63 -3.22
CA ASP A 456 -20.06 -30.13 -2.58
C ASP A 456 -20.09 -31.67 -2.54
N ASN A 457 -20.90 -32.25 -1.65
CA ASN A 457 -21.12 -33.69 -1.53
C ASN A 457 -22.27 -34.21 -2.40
N LYS A 458 -22.96 -33.33 -3.13
CA LYS A 458 -23.94 -33.68 -4.16
C LYS A 458 -23.29 -33.64 -5.55
N PRO A 459 -23.65 -34.55 -6.45
CA PRO A 459 -23.32 -34.37 -7.86
C PRO A 459 -24.11 -33.19 -8.44
N ASP A 460 -23.53 -32.53 -9.44
CA ASP A 460 -24.14 -31.46 -10.21
C ASP A 460 -24.65 -30.27 -9.37
N ALA A 461 -23.92 -29.91 -8.30
CA ALA A 461 -24.38 -28.95 -7.31
C ALA A 461 -24.26 -27.47 -7.73
N PHE A 462 -23.62 -27.17 -8.87
CA PHE A 462 -23.23 -25.81 -9.24
C PHE A 462 -23.83 -25.43 -10.61
N PRO A 463 -24.86 -24.56 -10.65
CA PRO A 463 -25.43 -24.06 -11.88
C PRO A 463 -24.48 -23.09 -12.62
N SER A 464 -24.69 -22.89 -13.93
CA SER A 464 -23.84 -22.05 -14.79
C SER A 464 -23.61 -20.64 -14.27
N ASP A 465 -24.62 -20.04 -13.65
CA ASP A 465 -24.57 -18.65 -13.16
C ASP A 465 -23.57 -18.50 -12.00
N LEU A 466 -23.27 -19.60 -11.31
CA LEU A 466 -22.36 -19.63 -10.18
C LEU A 466 -20.88 -19.56 -10.60
N GLU A 467 -20.56 -20.05 -11.81
CA GLU A 467 -19.21 -19.92 -12.38
C GLU A 467 -18.81 -18.45 -12.56
N GLN A 468 -19.74 -17.63 -13.07
CA GLN A 468 -19.52 -16.20 -13.24
C GLN A 468 -19.32 -15.50 -11.89
N LEU A 469 -20.16 -15.80 -10.90
CA LEU A 469 -20.04 -15.25 -9.56
C LEU A 469 -18.69 -15.61 -8.93
N LEU A 470 -18.27 -16.87 -9.03
CA LEU A 470 -17.01 -17.31 -8.46
C LEU A 470 -15.80 -16.69 -9.18
N THR A 471 -15.88 -16.51 -10.50
CA THR A 471 -14.84 -15.83 -11.30
C THR A 471 -14.67 -14.37 -10.88
N ILE A 472 -15.78 -13.65 -10.67
CA ILE A 472 -15.75 -12.27 -10.16
C ILE A 472 -15.14 -12.22 -8.77
N ALA A 473 -15.53 -13.13 -7.88
CA ALA A 473 -14.97 -13.23 -6.54
C ALA A 473 -13.47 -13.53 -6.56
N ALA A 474 -13.02 -14.42 -7.45
CA ALA A 474 -11.62 -14.77 -7.63
C ALA A 474 -10.78 -13.58 -8.11
N ALA A 475 -11.31 -12.77 -9.03
CA ALA A 475 -10.65 -11.54 -9.48
C ALA A 475 -10.47 -10.52 -8.34
N GLN A 476 -11.51 -10.34 -7.51
CA GLN A 476 -11.45 -9.43 -6.35
C GLN A 476 -10.47 -9.95 -5.28
N ALA A 477 -10.51 -11.25 -4.99
CA ALA A 477 -9.55 -11.90 -4.10
C ALA A 477 -8.13 -11.70 -4.61
N ALA A 478 -7.90 -11.86 -5.92
CA ALA A 478 -6.58 -11.70 -6.52
C ALA A 478 -5.98 -10.30 -6.31
N VAL A 479 -6.81 -9.26 -6.48
CA VAL A 479 -6.41 -7.86 -6.25
C VAL A 479 -6.06 -7.64 -4.77
N ALA A 480 -6.92 -8.08 -3.85
CA ALA A 480 -6.70 -7.90 -2.41
C ALA A 480 -5.39 -8.58 -1.94
N ILE A 481 -5.14 -9.81 -2.42
CA ILE A 481 -3.94 -10.59 -2.11
C ILE A 481 -2.67 -9.91 -2.63
N THR A 482 -2.72 -9.41 -3.87
CA THR A 482 -1.59 -8.71 -4.48
C THR A 482 -1.23 -7.46 -3.69
N ASN A 483 -2.23 -6.68 -3.27
CA ASN A 483 -2.02 -5.46 -2.49
C ASN A 483 -1.43 -5.76 -1.10
N ALA A 484 -1.95 -6.77 -0.40
CA ALA A 484 -1.41 -7.18 0.90
C ALA A 484 0.05 -7.65 0.80
N SER A 485 0.38 -8.45 -0.22
CA SER A 485 1.76 -8.93 -0.45
C SER A 485 2.74 -7.80 -0.78
N LEU A 486 2.33 -6.82 -1.60
CA LEU A 486 3.15 -5.64 -1.91
C LEU A 486 3.42 -4.77 -0.69
N PHE A 487 2.40 -4.61 0.18
CA PHE A 487 2.55 -3.85 1.42
C PHE A 487 3.54 -4.53 2.38
N GLU A 488 3.40 -5.84 2.61
CA GLU A 488 4.33 -6.62 3.44
C GLU A 488 5.77 -6.52 2.92
N LYS A 489 5.97 -6.65 1.61
CA LYS A 489 7.29 -6.50 0.98
C LYS A 489 7.90 -5.12 1.21
N THR A 490 7.08 -4.07 1.09
CA THR A 490 7.52 -2.68 1.30
C THR A 490 7.96 -2.46 2.76
N VAL A 491 7.15 -2.92 3.71
CA VAL A 491 7.47 -2.83 5.14
C VAL A 491 8.74 -3.62 5.48
N PHE A 492 8.88 -4.83 4.91
CA PHE A 492 10.07 -5.65 5.12
C PHE A 492 11.35 -5.01 4.59
N GLU A 493 11.35 -4.48 3.36
CA GLU A 493 12.51 -3.79 2.79
C GLU A 493 12.85 -2.51 3.57
N GLN A 494 11.83 -1.81 4.09
CA GLN A 494 12.03 -0.67 4.97
C GLN A 494 12.71 -1.10 6.29
N MET A 495 12.22 -2.14 6.95
CA MET A 495 12.83 -2.69 8.18
C MET A 495 14.27 -3.17 7.93
N ARG A 496 14.52 -3.83 6.80
CA ARG A 496 15.85 -4.31 6.42
C ARG A 496 16.83 -3.15 6.26
N THR A 497 16.41 -2.09 5.56
CA THR A 497 17.24 -0.89 5.36
C THR A 497 17.56 -0.21 6.69
N GLU A 498 16.57 -0.09 7.59
CA GLU A 498 16.80 0.47 8.92
C GLU A 498 17.74 -0.38 9.77
N ALA A 499 17.59 -1.71 9.73
CA ALA A 499 18.48 -2.62 10.45
C ALA A 499 19.93 -2.51 9.96
N ILE A 500 20.14 -2.43 8.64
CA ILE A 500 21.48 -2.21 8.07
C ILE A 500 22.06 -0.90 8.61
N ILE A 501 21.36 0.22 8.46
CA ILE A 501 21.85 1.54 8.90
C ILE A 501 22.16 1.57 10.40
N ASN A 502 21.31 0.94 11.22
CA ASN A 502 21.44 0.97 12.68
C ASN A 502 22.53 0.02 13.21
N HIS A 503 22.91 -1.02 12.47
CA HIS A 503 23.96 -1.98 12.83
C HIS A 503 25.29 -1.77 12.07
N MET A 504 25.39 -0.72 11.25
CA MET A 504 26.67 -0.32 10.66
C MET A 504 27.65 0.08 11.75
N ALA A 505 28.91 -0.36 11.61
CA ALA A 505 30.00 0.05 12.49
C ALA A 505 30.44 1.50 12.24
N ASP A 506 30.28 1.97 11.00
CA ASP A 506 30.57 3.35 10.60
C ASP A 506 29.44 4.29 11.00
N GLY A 507 29.81 5.51 11.39
CA GLY A 507 28.88 6.59 11.60
C GLY A 507 28.26 7.06 10.30
N LEU A 508 26.94 7.26 10.28
CA LEU A 508 26.20 7.75 9.11
C LEU A 508 25.41 9.00 9.49
N LEU A 509 25.59 10.07 8.73
CA LEU A 509 24.84 11.31 8.83
C LEU A 509 24.20 11.63 7.48
N MET A 510 22.88 11.82 7.47
CA MET A 510 22.15 12.29 6.30
C MET A 510 21.66 13.71 6.51
N LEU A 511 21.89 14.55 5.50
CA LEU A 511 21.49 15.95 5.46
C LEU A 511 20.51 16.17 4.30
N ASP A 512 19.51 17.04 4.48
CA ASP A 512 18.65 17.49 3.38
C ASP A 512 19.33 18.56 2.51
N SER A 513 18.61 19.07 1.51
CA SER A 513 19.08 20.16 0.63
C SER A 513 19.33 21.49 1.35
N ALA A 514 18.82 21.66 2.58
CA ALA A 514 19.08 22.81 3.44
C ALA A 514 20.16 22.51 4.51
N LEU A 515 20.87 21.39 4.37
CA LEU A 515 21.90 20.89 5.29
C LEU A 515 21.40 20.63 6.72
N ARG A 516 20.12 20.28 6.87
CA ARG A 516 19.54 19.86 8.16
C ARG A 516 19.71 18.37 8.36
N ILE A 517 19.94 17.95 9.60
CA ILE A 517 20.12 16.55 9.94
C ILE A 517 18.78 15.80 9.81
N VAL A 518 18.69 14.92 8.81
CA VAL A 518 17.55 14.05 8.55
C VAL A 518 17.73 12.67 9.18
N ARG A 519 18.98 12.25 9.40
CA ARG A 519 19.28 10.98 10.06
C ARG A 519 20.68 10.97 10.65
N MET A 520 20.82 10.35 11.81
CA MET A 520 22.09 10.01 12.43
C MET A 520 21.98 8.59 12.99
N ASN A 521 22.90 7.70 12.64
CA ASN A 521 22.86 6.31 13.13
C ASN A 521 23.52 6.16 14.52
N PRO A 522 23.27 5.06 15.25
CA PRO A 522 23.79 4.85 16.60
C PRO A 522 25.32 4.83 16.70
N ALA A 523 26.02 4.36 15.64
CA ALA A 523 27.47 4.41 15.61
C ALA A 523 27.99 5.85 15.67
N LEU A 524 27.37 6.76 14.92
CA LEU A 524 27.74 8.17 14.97
C LEU A 524 27.36 8.84 16.30
N GLU A 525 26.23 8.47 16.91
CA GLU A 525 25.88 8.91 18.27
C GLU A 525 26.98 8.56 19.28
N GLN A 526 27.53 7.36 19.17
CA GLN A 526 28.62 6.91 20.04
C GLN A 526 29.96 7.59 19.72
N MET A 527 30.26 7.85 18.45
CA MET A 527 31.50 8.53 18.03
C MET A 527 31.53 10.01 18.45
N LEU A 528 30.41 10.71 18.33
CA LEU A 528 30.26 12.13 18.68
C LEU A 528 29.79 12.36 20.12
N GLU A 529 29.51 11.28 20.87
CA GLU A 529 28.97 11.33 22.23
C GLU A 529 27.70 12.21 22.33
N THR A 530 26.87 12.20 21.27
CA THR A 530 25.69 13.06 21.11
C THR A 530 24.49 12.24 20.64
N SER A 531 23.32 12.43 21.25
CA SER A 531 22.08 11.77 20.85
C SER A 531 21.53 12.37 19.55
N ALA A 532 21.08 11.53 18.63
CA ALA A 532 20.41 11.94 17.40
C ALA A 532 19.21 12.84 17.72
N ALA A 533 18.42 12.48 18.75
CA ALA A 533 17.23 13.22 19.15
C ALA A 533 17.48 14.70 19.47
N ASP A 534 18.69 15.05 19.92
CA ASP A 534 19.07 16.41 20.30
C ASP A 534 19.49 17.28 19.09
N VAL A 535 19.82 16.63 17.96
CA VAL A 535 20.35 17.27 16.75
C VAL A 535 19.45 17.13 15.51
N MET A 536 18.47 16.23 15.53
CA MET A 536 17.52 16.02 14.42
C MET A 536 16.84 17.33 14.00
N GLY A 537 16.80 17.58 12.69
CA GLY A 537 16.15 18.75 12.07
C GLY A 537 16.91 20.07 12.20
N ARG A 538 17.98 20.13 12.99
CA ARG A 538 18.86 21.29 13.11
C ARG A 538 19.79 21.38 11.91
N SER A 539 20.15 22.60 11.53
CA SER A 539 21.15 22.81 10.47
C SER A 539 22.53 22.40 10.99
N ILE A 540 23.30 21.65 10.19
CA ILE A 540 24.65 21.25 10.60
C ILE A 540 25.54 22.46 10.88
N SER A 541 25.33 23.59 10.18
CA SER A 541 26.06 24.83 10.39
C SER A 541 25.83 25.47 11.76
N GLU A 542 24.65 25.29 12.37
CA GLU A 542 24.35 25.77 13.73
C GLU A 542 25.12 25.00 14.81
N LEU A 543 25.50 23.75 14.49
CA LEU A 543 26.29 22.88 15.35
C LEU A 543 27.79 23.08 15.17
N GLY A 544 28.23 23.93 14.23
CA GLY A 544 29.65 24.15 13.95
C GLY A 544 30.47 24.76 15.10
N ASN A 545 29.83 25.26 16.15
CA ASN A 545 30.50 25.70 17.39
C ASN A 545 30.77 24.54 18.37
N ASP A 546 30.17 23.38 18.14
CA ASP A 546 30.48 22.16 18.88
C ASP A 546 31.74 21.54 18.28
N PRO A 547 32.82 21.32 19.05
CA PRO A 547 34.06 20.73 18.55
C PRO A 547 33.86 19.36 17.86
N HIS A 548 32.81 18.62 18.23
CA HIS A 548 32.48 17.33 17.63
C HIS A 548 31.83 17.47 16.25
N PHE A 549 31.14 18.57 15.98
CA PHE A 549 30.48 18.86 14.70
C PHE A 549 31.23 19.87 13.82
N GLU A 550 32.09 20.72 14.39
CA GLU A 550 32.92 21.72 13.68
C GLU A 550 33.64 21.10 12.47
N ALA A 551 34.22 19.92 12.70
CA ALA A 551 34.95 19.20 11.67
C ALA A 551 34.02 18.60 10.60
N LEU A 552 32.81 18.16 10.96
CA LEU A 552 31.78 17.69 10.01
C LEU A 552 31.19 18.84 9.18
N VAL A 553 31.16 20.06 9.74
CA VAL A 553 30.75 21.29 9.06
C VAL A 553 31.78 21.74 8.01
N SER A 554 33.07 21.56 8.27
CA SER A 554 34.13 21.95 7.33
C SER A 554 34.02 21.29 5.95
N ILE A 555 33.48 20.06 5.90
CA ILE A 555 33.22 19.29 4.67
C ILE A 555 31.85 19.65 4.05
N SER A 556 31.04 20.47 4.72
CA SER A 556 29.67 20.84 4.31
C SER A 556 29.58 22.21 3.61
N GLN A 557 30.64 23.03 3.65
CA GLN A 557 30.68 24.38 3.06
C GLN A 557 30.86 24.41 1.53
N ILE A 558 30.67 23.28 0.84
CA ILE A 558 30.50 23.28 -0.63
C ILE A 558 29.03 23.65 -0.88
N GLU A 559 28.81 24.93 -1.18
CA GLU A 559 27.49 25.52 -1.43
C GLU A 559 26.73 24.69 -2.48
N LEU A 560 25.63 24.08 -2.04
CA LEU A 560 24.50 23.73 -2.90
C LEU A 560 24.01 25.03 -3.53
N GLY A 561 24.48 25.34 -4.74
CA GLY A 561 24.17 26.58 -5.44
C GLY A 561 22.67 26.88 -5.38
N GLN A 562 22.28 27.87 -4.58
CA GLN A 562 20.97 28.46 -4.69
C GLN A 562 20.96 29.24 -5.99
N GLU A 563 20.07 28.82 -6.90
CA GLU A 563 19.61 29.64 -8.01
C GLU A 563 18.98 30.92 -7.43
N ASP A 564 19.79 31.97 -7.27
CA ASP A 564 19.29 33.35 -7.23
C ASP A 564 18.97 33.77 -8.67
N THR A 565 17.98 33.09 -9.28
CA THR A 565 17.30 33.58 -10.48
C THR A 565 16.30 34.63 -10.03
N ASP A 566 16.77 35.83 -9.69
CA ASP A 566 16.08 37.09 -9.99
C ASP A 566 16.91 38.29 -9.51
N ARG A 567 17.22 39.18 -10.46
CA ARG A 567 17.99 40.43 -10.37
C ARG A 567 19.49 40.28 -10.23
N TRP A 568 20.24 40.50 -11.33
CA TRP A 568 21.30 41.52 -11.37
C TRP A 568 21.41 42.06 -12.81
N VAL A 569 21.04 43.33 -12.98
CA VAL A 569 21.27 44.11 -14.20
C VAL A 569 22.75 44.49 -14.22
N MET A 570 23.40 44.19 -15.34
CA MET A 570 24.76 44.63 -15.64
C MET A 570 24.78 46.15 -15.83
N ASP A 571 25.60 46.86 -15.06
CA ASP A 571 26.17 48.12 -15.52
C ASP A 571 27.67 48.17 -15.21
N GLY A 572 28.44 48.47 -16.25
CA GLY A 572 29.84 48.11 -16.36
C GLY A 572 30.82 48.91 -15.52
N ALA A 573 31.92 48.25 -15.15
CA ALA A 573 33.22 48.86 -14.94
C ALA A 573 34.32 47.80 -15.03
N THR A 574 35.14 47.88 -16.09
CA THR A 574 36.51 47.33 -16.13
C THR A 574 37.37 47.99 -15.05
N LEU A 575 38.26 47.23 -14.38
CA LEU A 575 39.60 47.63 -13.89
C LEU A 575 40.34 46.40 -13.26
N PRO A 576 41.69 46.42 -13.11
CA PRO A 576 42.59 45.35 -13.56
C PRO A 576 43.32 44.61 -12.41
N CYS A 577 43.80 43.40 -12.70
CA CYS A 577 44.59 42.60 -11.77
C CYS A 577 46.03 43.11 -11.65
N ALA A 578 46.47 43.40 -10.42
CA ALA A 578 47.89 43.49 -10.08
C ALA A 578 48.11 43.03 -8.64
N GLY A 579 48.73 41.85 -8.48
CA GLY A 579 49.28 41.40 -7.20
C GLY A 579 48.69 40.13 -6.62
N CYS A 580 49.04 38.96 -7.18
CA CYS A 580 49.03 37.72 -6.39
C CYS A 580 50.23 36.85 -6.78
N ILE A 581 51.22 36.81 -5.89
CA ILE A 581 52.32 35.85 -5.87
C ILE A 581 51.91 34.75 -4.90
N VAL A 582 51.63 33.54 -5.41
CA VAL A 582 51.38 32.35 -4.57
C VAL A 582 52.73 31.76 -4.16
N LYS A 583 53.00 31.68 -2.85
CA LYS A 583 54.11 30.90 -2.27
C LYS A 583 53.58 29.54 -1.79
N LEU A 584 54.22 28.48 -2.28
CA LEU A 584 54.08 27.07 -1.89
C LEU A 584 54.88 26.76 -0.58
N PRO A 585 54.68 25.59 0.07
CA PRO A 585 54.72 25.45 1.53
C PRO A 585 56.12 25.33 2.14
N GLY A 586 56.27 25.92 3.32
CA GLY A 586 57.45 25.79 4.19
C GLY A 586 57.75 27.07 4.97
N LEU A 587 57.05 27.30 6.09
CA LEU A 587 57.47 28.16 7.21
C LEU A 587 56.48 28.05 8.38
N GLN A 588 56.99 27.71 9.56
CA GLN A 588 56.35 27.97 10.85
C GLN A 588 56.29 29.49 11.07
N GLN A 589 55.11 30.05 11.36
CA GLN A 589 54.86 30.97 12.48
C GLN A 589 53.41 31.52 12.46
N SER A 590 52.91 31.73 13.67
CA SER A 590 51.67 32.39 14.05
C SER A 590 51.53 33.81 13.49
N SER A 591 50.33 34.18 13.05
CA SER A 591 49.65 35.39 13.51
C SER A 591 48.24 35.49 12.94
N THR A 592 47.33 35.85 13.83
CA THR A 592 46.00 36.42 13.66
C THR A 592 45.81 37.36 12.46
N ASP A 593 44.57 37.42 11.99
CA ASP A 593 43.96 38.32 10.99
C ASP A 593 43.92 37.85 9.52
N PHE A 594 42.81 37.20 9.17
CA PHE A 594 42.25 37.22 7.81
C PHE A 594 40.75 37.55 7.86
N LYS A 595 40.43 38.83 7.62
CA LYS A 595 39.07 39.27 7.25
C LYS A 595 39.06 39.61 5.76
N LYS A 596 38.10 39.00 5.06
CA LYS A 596 37.59 39.31 3.70
C LYS A 596 38.55 39.09 2.53
N ALA A 597 38.48 37.90 1.94
CA ALA A 597 38.71 37.70 0.52
C ALA A 597 37.34 37.33 -0.12
N GLN A 598 36.63 38.33 -0.64
CA GLN A 598 35.27 38.15 -1.21
C GLN A 598 35.22 38.39 -2.73
N ASP A 599 36.36 38.61 -3.39
CA ASP A 599 36.41 39.03 -4.80
C ASP A 599 37.33 38.15 -5.66
N CYS A 600 37.06 36.84 -5.79
CA CYS A 600 37.86 35.96 -6.66
C CYS A 600 37.06 34.88 -7.41
N THR A 601 35.90 35.21 -7.97
CA THR A 601 35.08 34.28 -8.76
C THR A 601 35.50 34.13 -10.24
N GLN A 602 36.44 34.95 -10.72
CA GLN A 602 36.92 34.92 -12.12
C GLN A 602 38.37 34.41 -12.29
N CYS A 603 38.99 33.86 -11.23
CA CYS A 603 40.33 33.30 -11.32
C CYS A 603 40.32 31.92 -12.00
N ALA A 604 41.16 31.71 -13.01
CA ALA A 604 41.31 30.43 -13.70
C ALA A 604 41.71 29.26 -12.77
N VAL A 605 42.27 29.56 -11.59
CA VAL A 605 42.54 28.55 -10.54
C VAL A 605 41.26 28.10 -9.84
N PHE A 606 40.32 29.03 -9.58
CA PHE A 606 39.02 28.72 -8.96
C PHE A 606 38.09 28.00 -9.95
N GLN A 607 38.09 28.39 -11.23
CA GLN A 607 37.35 27.67 -12.27
C GLN A 607 37.88 26.24 -12.49
N ARG A 608 39.21 26.04 -12.47
CA ARG A 608 39.79 24.69 -12.47
C ARG A 608 39.46 23.90 -11.21
N PHE A 609 39.36 24.56 -10.06
CA PHE A 609 38.96 23.91 -8.81
C PHE A 609 37.49 23.42 -8.87
N ALA A 610 36.58 24.27 -9.38
CA ALA A 610 35.17 23.92 -9.59
C ALA A 610 34.96 22.84 -10.67
N GLU A 611 35.75 22.86 -11.76
CA GLU A 611 35.72 21.82 -12.81
C GLU A 611 36.23 20.46 -12.34
N ILE A 612 37.21 20.42 -11.42
CA ILE A 612 37.67 19.18 -10.78
C ILE A 612 36.60 18.63 -9.81
N HIS A 613 35.80 19.51 -9.18
CA HIS A 613 34.74 19.15 -8.24
C HIS A 613 33.40 18.75 -8.89
N ALA A 614 33.19 19.07 -10.17
CA ALA A 614 32.01 18.63 -10.93
C ALA A 614 32.09 17.15 -11.37
N GLN A 615 33.23 16.46 -11.14
CA GLN A 615 33.33 15.02 -11.27
C GLN A 615 32.96 14.37 -9.93
N GLN A 616 31.98 13.47 -9.97
CA GLN A 616 31.44 12.58 -8.92
C GLN A 616 32.48 11.98 -7.93
N GLY A 617 33.14 12.82 -7.14
CA GLY A 617 34.20 12.43 -6.22
C GLY A 617 33.70 12.45 -4.79
N VAL A 618 33.79 11.31 -4.12
CA VAL A 618 33.67 11.23 -2.65
C VAL A 618 34.79 12.10 -2.06
N MET A 619 34.45 13.07 -1.21
CA MET A 619 35.45 13.89 -0.52
C MET A 619 35.80 13.24 0.81
N GLU A 620 37.06 12.92 1.03
CA GLU A 620 37.56 12.31 2.26
C GLU A 620 38.45 13.27 3.05
N GLN A 621 38.26 13.34 4.36
CA GLN A 621 39.10 14.12 5.26
C GLN A 621 39.24 13.43 6.62
N GLU A 622 40.44 13.47 7.18
CA GLU A 622 40.71 12.99 8.54
C GLU A 622 40.55 14.11 9.57
N ILE A 623 39.95 13.75 10.70
CA ILE A 623 39.57 14.65 11.77
C ILE A 623 40.04 14.04 13.09
N ALA A 624 40.87 14.75 13.83
CA ALA A 624 41.22 14.39 15.20
C ALA A 624 40.23 15.04 16.18
N LEU A 625 39.45 14.24 16.87
CA LEU A 625 38.57 14.71 17.93
C LEU A 625 39.33 14.78 19.26
N SER A 626 39.45 15.99 19.78
CA SER A 626 40.10 16.28 21.07
C SER A 626 39.11 16.02 22.21
N GLY A 627 39.33 14.98 23.04
CA GLY A 627 38.41 14.60 24.11
C GLY A 627 38.95 13.44 24.97
N ALA A 628 38.09 12.82 25.80
CA ALA A 628 38.49 11.78 26.76
C ALA A 628 39.11 10.52 26.12
N ASN A 629 38.80 10.24 24.84
CA ASN A 629 39.26 9.04 24.12
C ASN A 629 40.09 9.33 22.85
N ASN A 630 40.47 10.60 22.63
CA ASN A 630 41.34 11.06 21.53
C ASN A 630 41.22 10.24 20.22
N ARG A 631 40.13 10.43 19.48
CA ARG A 631 39.80 9.62 18.29
C ARG A 631 40.27 10.29 17.00
N VAL A 632 40.62 9.48 16.01
CA VAL A 632 40.85 9.93 14.63
C VAL A 632 39.75 9.35 13.76
N LEU A 633 38.95 10.24 13.15
CA LEU A 633 37.83 9.88 12.29
C LEU A 633 38.14 10.24 10.85
N GLN A 634 37.87 9.34 9.91
CA GLN A 634 37.86 9.62 8.48
C GLN A 634 36.42 9.89 8.04
N VAL A 635 36.17 11.03 7.43
CA VAL A 635 34.83 11.44 7.00
C VAL A 635 34.78 11.52 5.48
N SER A 636 33.87 10.75 4.90
CA SER A 636 33.61 10.68 3.47
C SER A 636 32.24 11.30 3.18
N SER A 637 32.19 12.34 2.35
CA SER A 637 30.95 13.07 2.04
C SER A 637 30.58 12.92 0.57
N SER A 638 29.30 12.62 0.29
CA SER A 638 28.75 12.44 -1.06
C SER A 638 27.41 13.17 -1.21
N LEU A 639 27.18 13.76 -2.39
CA LEU A 639 25.92 14.39 -2.74
C LEU A 639 24.89 13.33 -3.17
N VAL A 640 23.66 13.48 -2.72
CA VAL A 640 22.52 12.66 -3.18
C VAL A 640 21.64 13.52 -4.06
N SER A 641 21.31 13.03 -5.25
CA SER A 641 20.43 13.70 -6.22
C SER A 641 19.26 12.82 -6.63
N ASP A 642 18.19 13.43 -7.12
CA ASP A 642 17.06 12.73 -7.71
C ASP A 642 17.39 12.19 -9.12
N ALA A 643 16.43 11.49 -9.73
CA ALA A 643 16.59 10.92 -11.08
C ALA A 643 16.84 11.96 -12.18
N ASN A 644 16.55 13.24 -11.94
CA ASN A 644 16.78 14.35 -12.85
C ASN A 644 18.08 15.11 -12.56
N GLY A 645 18.89 14.63 -11.59
CA GLY A 645 20.14 15.25 -11.17
C GLY A 645 19.98 16.41 -10.19
N LYS A 646 18.77 16.70 -9.69
CA LYS A 646 18.54 17.75 -8.69
C LYS A 646 19.06 17.28 -7.33
N PRO A 647 19.87 18.08 -6.61
CA PRO A 647 20.40 17.70 -5.31
C PRO A 647 19.27 17.59 -4.27
N LEU A 648 19.16 16.43 -3.63
CA LEU A 648 18.25 16.14 -2.53
C LEU A 648 18.89 16.40 -1.17
N GLY A 649 20.21 16.31 -1.08
CA GLY A 649 20.95 16.46 0.16
C GLY A 649 22.33 15.84 0.12
N GLN A 650 22.91 15.56 1.29
CA GLN A 650 24.25 14.97 1.41
C GLN A 650 24.24 13.79 2.37
N VAL A 651 25.08 12.79 2.09
CA VAL A 651 25.36 11.66 2.98
C VAL A 651 26.82 11.72 3.39
N LYS A 652 27.07 11.66 4.70
CA LYS A 652 28.41 11.56 5.28
C LYS A 652 28.57 10.23 5.99
N VAL A 653 29.64 9.52 5.65
CA VAL A 653 30.09 8.29 6.33
C VAL A 653 31.31 8.65 7.16
N VAL A 654 31.37 8.17 8.40
CA VAL A 654 32.38 8.49 9.40
C VAL A 654 32.98 7.19 9.89
N HIS A 655 34.24 6.94 9.55
CA HIS A 655 34.98 5.75 9.94
C HIS A 655 35.95 6.09 11.08
N ASP A 656 36.04 5.24 12.11
CA ASP A 656 36.98 5.43 13.23
C ASP A 656 38.29 4.70 12.89
N ILE A 657 39.33 5.47 12.55
CA ILE A 657 40.66 5.00 12.14
C ILE A 657 41.72 5.17 13.25
N SER A 658 41.27 5.32 14.50
CA SER A 658 42.16 5.64 15.62
C SER A 658 43.25 4.58 15.81
N LYS A 659 42.90 3.30 15.65
CA LYS A 659 43.82 2.17 15.87
C LYS A 659 44.84 2.04 14.75
N GLU A 660 44.41 2.26 13.52
CA GLU A 660 45.24 2.28 12.31
C GLU A 660 46.29 3.39 12.44
N ARG A 661 45.86 4.59 12.85
CA ARG A 661 46.77 5.71 13.10
C ARG A 661 47.75 5.47 14.24
N GLU A 662 47.32 4.81 15.31
CA GLU A 662 48.23 4.41 16.40
C GLU A 662 49.32 3.44 15.90
N LEU A 663 48.95 2.44 15.09
CA LEU A 663 49.89 1.48 14.51
C LEU A 663 50.88 2.14 13.54
N ASP A 664 50.39 3.00 12.65
CA ASP A 664 51.24 3.77 11.72
C ASP A 664 52.25 4.63 12.46
N GLN A 665 51.82 5.28 13.55
CA GLN A 665 52.70 6.11 14.37
C GLN A 665 53.77 5.27 15.06
N MET A 666 53.40 4.11 15.64
CA MET A 666 54.38 3.19 16.25
C MET A 666 55.40 2.68 15.22
N GLN A 667 54.98 2.44 13.98
CA GLN A 667 55.88 2.02 12.90
C GLN A 667 56.85 3.14 12.49
N SER A 668 56.37 4.37 12.40
CA SER A 668 57.21 5.54 12.10
C SER A 668 58.26 5.76 13.20
N ASP A 669 57.84 5.70 14.48
CA ASP A 669 58.72 5.83 15.63
C ASP A 669 59.79 4.74 15.66
N PHE A 670 59.44 3.50 15.26
CA PHE A 670 60.40 2.40 15.11
C PHE A 670 61.49 2.71 14.09
N ILE A 671 61.11 3.13 12.88
CA ILE A 671 62.08 3.43 11.80
C ILE A 671 63.03 4.55 12.23
N SER A 672 62.48 5.58 12.89
CA SER A 672 63.25 6.70 13.42
C SER A 672 64.26 6.25 14.48
N MET A 673 63.83 5.44 15.45
CA MET A 673 64.69 4.91 16.52
C MET A 673 65.81 4.01 15.98
N VAL A 674 65.48 3.05 15.12
CA VAL A 674 66.48 2.14 14.52
C VAL A 674 67.55 2.93 13.77
N SER A 675 67.12 3.93 13.00
CA SER A 675 68.03 4.80 12.28
C SER A 675 68.98 5.56 13.21
N HIS A 676 68.51 6.00 14.38
CA HIS A 676 69.32 6.71 15.37
C HIS A 676 70.33 5.78 16.08
N GLU A 677 69.87 4.60 16.51
CA GLU A 677 70.67 3.63 17.26
C GLU A 677 71.72 2.94 16.40
N LEU A 678 71.49 2.73 15.10
CA LEU A 678 72.51 2.22 14.18
C LEU A 678 73.55 3.29 13.81
N ARG A 679 73.13 4.55 13.71
CA ARG A 679 74.01 5.67 13.30
C ARG A 679 75.09 5.98 14.32
N THR A 680 74.76 5.88 15.61
CA THR A 680 75.69 6.18 16.72
C THR A 680 76.95 5.30 16.73
N PRO A 681 76.86 3.95 16.77
CA PRO A 681 78.04 3.07 16.71
C PRO A 681 78.76 3.18 15.36
N LEU A 682 78.04 3.37 14.25
CA LEU A 682 78.65 3.53 12.93
C LEU A 682 79.53 4.78 12.86
N PHE A 683 79.08 5.92 13.39
CA PHE A 683 79.90 7.14 13.47
C PHE A 683 81.08 6.99 14.43
N SER A 684 80.93 6.24 15.52
CA SER A 684 82.03 5.90 16.43
C SER A 684 83.11 5.09 15.71
N ILE A 685 82.73 4.03 15.00
CA ILE A 685 83.65 3.21 14.19
C ILE A 685 84.36 4.07 13.14
N GLN A 686 83.60 4.85 12.36
CA GLN A 686 84.17 5.73 11.33
C GLN A 686 85.14 6.75 11.92
N GLY A 687 84.81 7.35 13.06
CA GLY A 687 85.66 8.32 13.75
C GLY A 687 86.99 7.72 14.19
N PHE A 688 86.96 6.61 14.92
CA PHE A 688 88.18 5.97 15.43
C PHE A 688 89.05 5.38 14.30
N VAL A 689 88.44 4.75 13.29
CA VAL A 689 89.16 4.25 12.11
C VAL A 689 89.86 5.40 11.38
N ARG A 690 89.18 6.55 11.22
CA ARG A 690 89.75 7.73 10.55
C ARG A 690 90.93 8.32 11.33
N LEU A 691 90.83 8.41 12.66
CA LEU A 691 91.95 8.86 13.51
C LEU A 691 93.18 7.95 13.39
N ILE A 692 92.98 6.63 13.31
CA ILE A 692 94.05 5.64 13.10
C ILE A 692 94.69 5.81 11.71
N LEU A 693 93.88 5.93 10.66
CA LEU A 693 94.35 6.08 9.27
C LEU A 693 95.09 7.41 9.04
N ASP A 694 94.62 8.49 9.66
CA ASP A 694 95.21 9.83 9.53
C ASP A 694 96.52 9.99 10.36
N GLY A 695 96.95 8.94 11.09
CA GLY A 695 98.16 8.97 11.91
C GLY A 695 98.07 9.87 13.14
N GLN A 696 96.85 10.25 13.56
CA GLN A 696 96.60 11.16 14.69
C GLN A 696 96.61 10.45 16.05
N VAL A 697 97.01 9.17 16.09
CA VAL A 697 97.06 8.38 17.32
C VAL A 697 98.48 8.41 17.89
N PRO A 698 98.67 8.89 19.15
CA PRO A 698 99.97 9.25 19.69
C PRO A 698 100.90 8.05 19.98
N ASP A 699 100.34 6.86 20.24
CA ASP A 699 101.10 5.68 20.63
C ASP A 699 100.38 4.36 20.29
N GLU A 700 101.11 3.25 20.37
CA GLU A 700 100.59 1.91 20.05
C GLU A 700 99.51 1.42 21.02
N LYS A 701 99.56 1.80 22.30
CA LYS A 701 98.54 1.42 23.28
C LYS A 701 97.22 2.12 22.97
N THR A 702 97.23 3.43 22.71
CA THR A 702 96.04 4.19 22.33
C THR A 702 95.43 3.68 21.02
N ARG A 703 96.26 3.24 20.08
CA ARG A 703 95.81 2.61 18.82
C ARG A 703 95.09 1.30 19.06
N ASN A 704 95.63 0.45 19.92
CA ASN A 704 94.99 -0.80 20.31
C ASN A 704 93.70 -0.54 21.09
N ASP A 705 93.65 0.48 21.95
CA ASP A 705 92.42 0.88 22.64
C ASP A 705 91.34 1.33 21.64
N PHE A 706 91.70 2.11 20.62
CA PHE A 706 90.76 2.50 19.56
C PHE A 706 90.30 1.32 18.70
N LEU A 707 91.19 0.39 18.35
CA LEU A 707 90.82 -0.84 17.64
C LEU A 707 89.89 -1.72 18.46
N ASN A 708 90.11 -1.84 19.77
CA ASN A 708 89.22 -2.56 20.68
C ASN A 708 87.82 -1.89 20.75
N ILE A 709 87.77 -0.55 20.76
CA ILE A 709 86.49 0.17 20.70
C ILE A 709 85.79 -0.09 19.37
N VAL A 710 86.51 -0.07 18.25
CA VAL A 710 85.94 -0.39 16.92
C VAL A 710 85.40 -1.82 16.88
N GLU A 711 86.14 -2.79 17.41
CA GLU A 711 85.70 -4.18 17.53
C GLU A 711 84.43 -4.28 18.38
N GLU A 712 84.42 -3.65 19.56
CA GLU A 712 83.26 -3.61 20.47
C GLU A 712 82.03 -3.01 19.78
N GLN A 713 82.18 -1.88 19.09
CA GLN A 713 81.07 -1.26 18.35
C GLN A 713 80.58 -2.11 17.18
N THR A 714 81.47 -2.88 16.54
CA THR A 714 81.10 -3.79 15.43
C THR A 714 80.32 -5.00 15.96
N VAL A 715 80.74 -5.57 17.09
CA VAL A 715 80.01 -6.65 17.77
C VAL A 715 78.64 -6.15 18.24
N ASN A 716 78.57 -4.94 18.81
CA ASN A 716 77.30 -4.33 19.23
C ASN A 716 76.35 -4.10 18.05
N LEU A 717 76.85 -3.58 16.92
CA LEU A 717 76.05 -3.37 15.71
C LEU A 717 75.50 -4.70 15.17
N THR A 718 76.33 -5.74 15.15
CA THR A 718 75.94 -7.10 14.70
C THR A 718 74.82 -7.64 15.58
N SER A 719 74.98 -7.58 16.91
CA SER A 719 73.93 -8.00 17.85
C SER A 719 72.63 -7.22 17.66
N MET A 720 72.72 -5.91 17.38
CA MET A 720 71.53 -5.09 17.18
C MET A 720 70.78 -5.43 15.87
N VAL A 721 71.50 -5.72 14.79
CA VAL A 721 70.90 -6.18 13.53
C VAL A 721 70.25 -7.55 13.72
N GLU A 722 70.91 -8.47 14.42
CA GLU A 722 70.35 -9.78 14.76
C GLU A 722 69.07 -9.63 15.60
N ASP A 723 69.06 -8.76 16.62
CA ASP A 723 67.88 -8.48 17.43
C ASP A 723 66.70 -7.95 16.60
N LEU A 724 66.96 -7.08 15.61
CA LEU A 724 65.94 -6.56 14.70
C LEU A 724 65.39 -7.63 13.76
N LEU A 725 66.25 -8.48 13.21
CA LEU A 725 65.83 -9.61 12.38
C LEU A 725 65.03 -10.64 13.17
N ASN A 726 65.47 -10.91 14.40
CA ASN A 726 64.78 -11.78 15.34
C ASN A 726 63.40 -11.23 15.68
N LEU A 727 63.30 -9.94 16.01
CA LEU A 727 62.03 -9.26 16.24
C LEU A 727 61.08 -9.36 15.04
N SER A 728 61.56 -9.10 13.83
CA SER A 728 60.75 -9.20 12.61
C SER A 728 60.22 -10.62 12.37
N ARG A 729 61.01 -11.65 12.70
CA ARG A 729 60.57 -13.06 12.60
C ARG A 729 59.55 -13.42 13.68
N LEU A 730 59.76 -12.95 14.91
CA LEU A 730 58.86 -13.16 16.04
C LEU A 730 57.48 -12.50 15.79
N GLU A 731 57.44 -11.28 15.26
CA GLU A 731 56.19 -10.54 14.96
C GLU A 731 55.43 -11.11 13.76
N ALA A 732 56.12 -11.71 12.80
CA ALA A 732 55.48 -12.37 11.66
C ALA A 732 54.80 -13.71 12.03
N GLY A 733 54.91 -14.16 13.28
CA GLY A 733 54.43 -15.48 13.72
C GLY A 733 55.26 -16.65 13.14
N ILE A 734 56.38 -16.36 12.47
CA ILE A 734 57.27 -17.35 11.85
C ILE A 734 58.34 -17.71 12.90
N ILE A 735 57.92 -18.37 13.97
CA ILE A 735 58.85 -18.92 14.95
C ILE A 735 58.99 -20.41 14.67
N ASP A 736 60.03 -20.77 13.93
CA ASP A 736 60.46 -22.17 13.82
C ASP A 736 61.31 -22.47 15.06
N LEU A 737 60.68 -22.95 16.14
CA LEU A 737 61.39 -23.38 17.35
C LEU A 737 62.06 -24.74 17.08
N GLU A 738 63.39 -24.77 17.15
CA GLU A 738 64.15 -26.03 17.16
C GLU A 738 64.10 -26.62 18.58
N LEU A 739 62.95 -27.20 18.94
CA LEU A 739 62.73 -27.77 20.27
C LEU A 739 63.61 -29.00 20.50
N GLU A 740 64.50 -28.92 21.50
CA GLU A 740 65.33 -30.04 21.95
C GLU A 740 65.21 -30.26 23.46
N THR A 741 65.65 -31.44 23.93
CA THR A 741 65.71 -31.72 25.37
C THR A 741 66.91 -31.01 25.99
N VAL A 742 66.66 -29.95 26.75
CA VAL A 742 67.69 -29.09 27.36
C VAL A 742 67.73 -29.18 28.88
N GLN A 743 68.92 -28.97 29.43
CA GLN A 743 69.14 -28.79 30.86
C GLN A 743 69.41 -27.31 31.14
N ILE A 744 68.42 -26.60 31.70
CA ILE A 744 68.48 -25.14 31.90
C ILE A 744 69.65 -24.72 32.79
N ASP A 745 70.08 -25.56 33.73
CA ASP A 745 71.23 -25.29 34.60
C ASP A 745 72.58 -25.41 33.86
N GLN A 746 72.65 -26.15 32.75
CA GLN A 746 73.83 -26.16 31.88
C GLN A 746 73.91 -24.89 31.04
N ILE A 747 72.79 -24.47 30.43
CA ILE A 747 72.70 -23.22 29.66
C ILE A 747 73.07 -22.04 30.56
N THR A 748 72.48 -21.98 31.75
CA THR A 748 72.78 -20.94 32.75
C THR A 748 74.27 -20.91 33.10
N ARG A 749 74.91 -22.07 33.33
CA ARG A 749 76.36 -22.13 33.62
C ARG A 749 77.21 -21.60 32.47
N GLN A 750 76.85 -21.91 31.23
CA GLN A 750 77.56 -21.40 30.05
C GLN A 750 77.44 -19.88 29.92
N VAL A 751 76.24 -19.32 30.11
CA VAL A 751 76.01 -17.88 30.09
C VAL A 751 76.81 -17.18 31.20
N LEU A 752 76.81 -17.72 32.42
CA LEU A 752 77.59 -17.15 33.52
C LEU A 752 79.10 -17.22 33.28
N ALA A 753 79.60 -18.25 32.59
CA ALA A 753 81.00 -18.35 32.19
C ALA A 753 81.36 -17.30 31.12
N LYS A 754 80.50 -17.12 30.10
CA LYS A 754 80.66 -16.08 29.06
C LYS A 754 80.74 -14.69 29.68
N LEU A 755 79.86 -14.37 30.63
CA LEU A 755 79.76 -13.06 31.28
C LEU A 755 80.70 -12.88 32.48
N HIS A 756 81.53 -13.88 32.81
CA HIS A 756 82.40 -13.84 33.97
C HIS A 756 83.41 -12.68 33.89
N SER A 757 84.00 -12.44 32.72
CA SER A 757 84.97 -11.35 32.50
C SER A 757 84.37 -9.97 32.83
N LEU A 758 83.14 -9.71 32.35
CA LEU A 758 82.41 -8.47 32.60
C LEU A 758 82.10 -8.28 34.10
N SER A 759 81.68 -9.36 34.78
CA SER A 759 81.43 -9.31 36.22
C SER A 759 82.71 -9.05 37.03
N LYS A 760 83.83 -9.67 36.64
CA LYS A 760 85.14 -9.51 37.30
C LYS A 760 85.68 -8.09 37.15
N ASN A 761 85.52 -7.47 35.97
CA ASN A 761 85.96 -6.10 35.72
C ASN A 761 85.25 -5.08 36.61
N LYS A 762 83.98 -5.34 37.00
CA LYS A 762 83.23 -4.52 37.96
C LYS A 762 83.33 -5.00 39.42
N GLY A 763 84.07 -6.07 39.70
CA GLY A 763 84.11 -6.68 41.04
C GLY A 763 82.77 -7.28 41.50
N ILE A 764 81.84 -7.56 40.58
CA ILE A 764 80.51 -8.09 40.91
C ILE A 764 80.59 -9.57 41.27
N VAL A 765 79.97 -9.96 42.38
CA VAL A 765 79.86 -11.37 42.78
C VAL A 765 78.72 -12.03 42.00
N LEU A 766 79.07 -12.89 41.05
CA LEU A 766 78.13 -13.65 40.22
C LEU A 766 77.99 -15.08 40.75
N LYS A 767 76.78 -15.48 41.19
CA LYS A 767 76.52 -16.82 41.76
C LYS A 767 75.26 -17.47 41.20
N MET A 768 75.28 -18.79 41.09
CA MET A 768 74.12 -19.61 40.72
C MET A 768 73.65 -20.46 41.92
N HIS A 769 72.35 -20.48 42.14
CA HIS A 769 71.68 -21.35 43.12
C HIS A 769 70.62 -22.19 42.42
N LYS A 770 70.60 -23.51 42.66
CA LYS A 770 69.62 -24.42 42.07
C LYS A 770 69.02 -25.37 43.10
N SER A 771 67.78 -25.78 42.90
CA SER A 771 67.17 -26.91 43.63
C SER A 771 67.86 -28.23 43.26
N GLN A 772 67.79 -29.23 44.15
CA GLN A 772 68.48 -30.53 43.95
C GLN A 772 67.92 -31.36 42.79
N ASP A 773 66.69 -31.09 42.34
CA ASP A 773 66.01 -31.87 41.29
C ASP A 773 65.33 -30.93 40.27
N ILE A 774 66.04 -30.63 39.18
CA ILE A 774 65.52 -29.87 38.02
C ILE A 774 65.46 -30.85 36.85
N PRO A 775 64.27 -31.17 36.33
CA PRO A 775 64.13 -32.07 35.18
C PRO A 775 64.57 -31.38 33.88
N PRO A 776 64.91 -32.15 32.83
CA PRO A 776 65.09 -31.61 31.49
C PRO A 776 63.80 -30.96 30.98
N LEU A 777 63.95 -29.96 30.11
CA LEU A 777 62.87 -29.20 29.48
C LEU A 777 62.90 -29.41 27.96
N THR A 778 61.75 -29.40 27.31
CA THR A 778 61.66 -29.28 25.85
C THR A 778 61.66 -27.80 25.48
N ALA A 779 62.76 -27.30 24.91
CA ALA A 779 62.90 -25.89 24.55
C ALA A 779 63.99 -25.67 23.50
N ASP A 780 63.99 -24.52 22.84
CA ASP A 780 65.07 -24.12 21.95
C ASP A 780 66.24 -23.55 22.77
N ARG A 781 67.37 -24.24 22.71
CA ARG A 781 68.59 -23.87 23.43
C ARG A 781 69.12 -22.49 23.03
N ARG A 782 69.08 -22.13 21.75
CA ARG A 782 69.66 -20.88 21.25
C ARG A 782 68.88 -19.69 21.79
N TRP A 783 67.55 -19.78 21.78
CA TRP A 783 66.68 -18.74 22.30
C TRP A 783 66.75 -18.60 23.83
N LEU A 784 66.88 -19.70 24.56
CA LEU A 784 67.09 -19.64 26.01
C LEU A 784 68.45 -19.05 26.41
N ASP A 785 69.53 -19.34 25.64
CA ASP A 785 70.83 -18.68 25.82
C ASP A 785 70.70 -17.16 25.61
N HIS A 786 69.89 -16.74 24.63
CA HIS A 786 69.61 -15.32 24.35
C HIS A 786 68.87 -14.63 25.52
N VAL A 787 67.76 -15.20 26.01
CA VAL A 787 67.01 -14.66 27.16
C VAL A 787 67.91 -14.52 28.39
N LEU A 788 68.67 -15.58 28.71
CA LEU A 788 69.57 -15.58 29.87
C LEU A 788 70.71 -14.58 29.72
N THR A 789 71.31 -14.48 28.53
CA THR A 789 72.38 -13.52 28.25
C THR A 789 71.88 -12.09 28.40
N ASN A 790 70.68 -11.78 27.90
CA ASN A 790 70.07 -10.46 28.04
C ASN A 790 69.75 -10.13 29.51
N LEU A 791 69.08 -11.02 30.24
CA LEU A 791 68.71 -10.76 31.64
C LEU A 791 69.92 -10.65 32.57
N VAL A 792 70.90 -11.55 32.44
CA VAL A 792 72.13 -11.53 33.25
C VAL A 792 73.03 -10.36 32.85
N GLY A 793 73.12 -10.06 31.55
CA GLY A 793 73.84 -8.90 31.03
C GLY A 793 73.28 -7.59 31.59
N ASN A 794 71.95 -7.43 31.57
CA ASN A 794 71.27 -6.28 32.19
C ASN A 794 71.54 -6.20 33.70
N ALA A 795 71.48 -7.32 34.41
CA ALA A 795 71.80 -7.37 35.85
C ALA A 795 73.24 -6.89 36.14
N ILE A 796 74.24 -7.35 35.39
CA ILE A 796 75.65 -6.92 35.55
C ILE A 796 75.82 -5.43 35.18
N LYS A 797 75.13 -5.00 34.13
CA LYS A 797 75.20 -3.64 33.62
C LYS A 797 74.65 -2.61 34.62
N PHE A 798 73.49 -2.87 35.23
CA PHE A 798 72.82 -1.94 36.14
C PHE A 798 73.18 -2.14 37.62
N THR A 799 74.06 -3.11 37.92
CA THR A 799 74.68 -3.26 39.25
C THR A 799 75.95 -2.41 39.34
N PRO A 800 76.10 -1.57 40.39
CA PRO A 800 77.34 -0.84 40.69
C PRO A 800 78.53 -1.77 40.96
N GLU A 801 79.74 -1.20 40.98
CA GLU A 801 80.95 -1.95 41.34
C GLU A 801 80.82 -2.62 42.72
N ASN A 802 81.39 -3.82 42.87
CA ASN A 802 81.30 -4.65 44.07
C ASN A 802 79.89 -5.10 44.47
N GLY A 803 78.90 -4.96 43.58
CA GLY A 803 77.55 -5.47 43.78
C GLY A 803 77.43 -6.99 43.62
N ARG A 804 76.18 -7.48 43.63
CA ARG A 804 75.88 -8.92 43.63
C ARG A 804 74.79 -9.24 42.60
N VAL A 805 75.02 -10.32 41.84
CA VAL A 805 74.04 -10.88 40.90
C VAL A 805 73.89 -12.37 41.17
N TRP A 806 72.65 -12.81 41.40
CA TRP A 806 72.30 -14.21 41.64
C TRP A 806 71.37 -14.73 40.56
N VAL A 807 71.68 -15.91 40.02
CA VAL A 807 70.72 -16.67 39.20
C VAL A 807 70.18 -17.83 40.02
N ARG A 808 68.87 -17.88 40.21
CA ARG A 808 68.17 -18.88 41.01
C ARG A 808 67.24 -19.69 40.14
N ILE A 809 67.44 -21.01 40.10
CA ILE A 809 66.59 -21.94 39.35
C ILE A 809 65.81 -22.80 40.33
N LYS A 810 64.47 -22.74 40.24
CA LYS A 810 63.54 -23.45 41.11
C LYS A 810 62.54 -24.24 40.27
N ARG A 811 62.37 -25.52 40.59
CA ARG A 811 61.24 -26.31 40.12
C ARG A 811 59.99 -25.96 40.92
N ARG A 812 58.85 -25.71 40.25
CA ARG A 812 57.51 -25.74 40.84
C ARG A 812 56.76 -26.97 40.31
N ALA A 813 55.48 -27.11 40.69
CA ALA A 813 54.67 -28.27 40.34
C ALA A 813 54.53 -28.47 38.81
N LEU A 814 54.43 -27.38 38.04
CA LEU A 814 54.09 -27.41 36.61
C LEU A 814 55.13 -26.75 35.69
N ASP A 815 56.10 -26.04 36.27
CA ASP A 815 57.09 -25.25 35.53
C ASP A 815 58.45 -25.23 36.25
N VAL A 816 59.48 -24.77 35.53
CA VAL A 816 60.76 -24.36 36.07
C VAL A 816 60.85 -22.85 35.99
N VAL A 817 61.18 -22.21 37.11
CA VAL A 817 61.34 -20.76 37.20
C VAL A 817 62.79 -20.40 37.39
N VAL A 818 63.27 -19.52 36.50
CA VAL A 818 64.59 -18.92 36.57
C VAL A 818 64.44 -17.47 37.00
N GLN A 819 65.19 -17.07 38.03
CA GLN A 819 65.20 -15.70 38.54
C GLN A 819 66.62 -15.13 38.47
N VAL A 820 66.79 -13.98 37.83
CA VAL A 820 68.01 -13.18 37.82
C VAL A 820 67.80 -12.01 38.78
N ILE A 821 68.54 -12.01 39.88
CA ILE A 821 68.40 -11.07 40.99
C ILE A 821 69.66 -10.22 41.08
N ASP A 822 69.53 -8.91 40.99
CA ASP A 822 70.61 -7.95 41.11
C ASP A 822 70.46 -7.07 42.36
N SER A 823 71.59 -6.50 42.83
CA SER A 823 71.62 -5.51 43.91
C SER A 823 71.83 -4.09 43.38
N GLY A 824 71.34 -3.81 42.17
CA GLY A 824 71.55 -2.57 41.45
C GLY A 824 70.58 -1.45 41.83
N ILE A 825 70.37 -0.52 40.89
CA ILE A 825 69.60 0.70 41.09
C ILE A 825 68.09 0.49 41.27
N GLY A 826 67.56 -0.69 40.91
CA GLY A 826 66.11 -0.93 40.90
C GLY A 826 65.36 -0.13 39.82
N ILE A 827 64.04 -0.32 39.74
CA ILE A 827 63.18 0.27 38.71
C ILE A 827 62.00 1.01 39.37
N PRO A 828 61.75 2.29 39.02
CA PRO A 828 60.62 3.08 39.54
C PRO A 828 59.26 2.43 39.22
N PRO A 829 58.26 2.47 40.14
CA PRO A 829 56.96 1.82 39.94
C PRO A 829 56.24 2.20 38.64
N GLU A 830 56.37 3.46 38.20
CA GLU A 830 55.75 3.98 36.97
C GLU A 830 56.31 3.32 35.71
N ALA A 831 57.59 2.95 35.73
CA ALA A 831 58.29 2.33 34.61
C ALA A 831 58.09 0.82 34.53
N GLN A 832 57.75 0.16 35.64
CA GLN A 832 57.66 -1.31 35.70
C GLN A 832 56.61 -1.89 34.73
N LYS A 833 55.48 -1.19 34.53
CA LYS A 833 54.39 -1.65 33.64
C LYS A 833 54.75 -1.57 32.15
N LYS A 834 55.64 -0.66 31.77
CA LYS A 834 56.05 -0.42 30.38
C LYS A 834 57.37 -1.11 30.03
N LEU A 835 58.07 -1.72 30.99
CA LEU A 835 59.41 -2.25 30.80
C LEU A 835 59.51 -3.39 29.76
N PHE A 836 58.42 -4.13 29.57
CA PHE A 836 58.30 -5.18 28.57
C PHE A 836 57.52 -4.71 27.32
N SER A 837 57.28 -3.40 27.14
CA SER A 837 56.76 -2.88 25.88
C SER A 837 57.88 -2.61 24.90
N LYS A 838 57.56 -2.69 23.62
CA LYS A 838 58.48 -2.36 22.53
C LYS A 838 59.07 -0.96 22.75
N PHE A 839 60.40 -0.83 22.59
CA PHE A 839 61.15 0.43 22.60
C PHE A 839 61.18 1.22 23.92
N TYR A 840 60.70 0.66 25.03
CA TYR A 840 60.67 1.40 26.28
C TYR A 840 62.03 1.41 26.98
N GLN A 841 62.46 2.60 27.42
CA GLN A 841 63.64 2.80 28.26
C GLN A 841 63.30 3.68 29.44
N VAL A 842 63.91 3.41 30.59
CA VAL A 842 63.74 4.24 31.79
C VAL A 842 64.64 5.48 31.67
N ASP A 843 64.05 6.66 31.60
CA ASP A 843 64.79 7.93 31.51
C ASP A 843 65.54 8.21 32.81
N GLY A 844 66.87 8.29 32.71
CA GLY A 844 67.75 8.64 33.82
C GLY A 844 69.13 9.04 33.33
N SER A 845 69.76 10.02 33.99
CA SER A 845 71.09 10.55 33.66
C SER A 845 72.23 9.51 33.59
N MET A 846 71.98 8.26 33.99
CA MET A 846 72.89 7.11 33.91
C MET A 846 72.59 6.10 32.77
N THR A 847 71.38 6.04 32.20
CA THR A 847 71.07 5.14 31.07
C THR A 847 71.78 5.59 29.79
N ARG A 848 72.01 6.89 29.61
CA ARG A 848 72.85 7.46 28.53
C ARG A 848 74.32 7.02 28.57
N LYS A 849 74.85 6.64 29.73
CA LYS A 849 76.23 6.10 29.88
C LYS A 849 76.31 4.59 29.64
N ALA A 850 75.18 3.88 29.70
CA ALA A 850 75.15 2.43 29.72
C ALA A 850 74.63 1.80 28.40
N GLY A 851 73.92 2.56 27.55
CA GLY A 851 73.55 2.21 26.15
C GLY A 851 72.68 0.96 25.98
N GLY A 852 71.47 1.06 25.45
CA GLY A 852 70.62 -0.11 25.18
C GLY A 852 69.56 0.18 24.13
N SER A 853 69.11 -0.86 23.41
CA SER A 853 68.17 -0.74 22.29
C SER A 853 66.69 -0.63 22.69
N GLY A 854 66.36 -0.88 23.97
CA GLY A 854 64.96 -0.98 24.44
C GLY A 854 64.22 -2.22 23.90
N LEU A 855 64.89 -3.10 23.15
CA LEU A 855 64.29 -4.28 22.51
C LEU A 855 64.54 -5.58 23.28
N GLY A 856 65.68 -5.72 23.97
CA GLY A 856 66.09 -7.01 24.55
C GLY A 856 65.08 -7.62 25.52
N LEU A 857 64.44 -6.81 26.37
CA LEU A 857 63.42 -7.28 27.31
C LEU A 857 62.10 -7.67 26.62
N TYR A 858 61.72 -6.94 25.57
CA TYR A 858 60.55 -7.27 24.76
C TYR A 858 60.77 -8.57 23.98
N ILE A 859 61.93 -8.73 23.34
CA ILE A 859 62.34 -9.97 22.66
C ILE A 859 62.37 -11.14 23.66
N SER A 860 62.92 -10.92 24.87
CA SER A 860 62.93 -11.95 25.92
C SER A 860 61.53 -12.40 26.31
N ARG A 861 60.57 -11.47 26.34
CA ARG A 861 59.16 -11.78 26.57
C ARG A 861 58.57 -12.62 25.45
N LEU A 862 58.73 -12.20 24.20
CA LEU A 862 58.21 -12.94 23.04
C LEU A 862 58.79 -14.37 22.98
N ILE A 863 60.07 -14.53 23.26
CA ILE A 863 60.72 -15.86 23.31
C ILE A 863 60.09 -16.72 24.42
N VAL A 864 59.94 -16.18 25.63
CA VAL A 864 59.38 -16.93 26.77
C VAL A 864 57.93 -17.31 26.51
N GLU A 865 57.13 -16.40 25.95
CA GLU A 865 55.73 -16.64 25.57
C GLU A 865 55.63 -17.69 24.45
N ALA A 866 56.54 -17.68 23.46
CA ALA A 866 56.61 -18.70 22.41
C ALA A 866 56.91 -20.11 22.96
N HIS A 867 57.62 -20.20 24.11
CA HIS A 867 57.85 -21.44 24.84
C HIS A 867 56.70 -21.79 25.82
N GLY A 868 55.57 -21.07 25.78
CA GLY A 868 54.42 -21.29 26.68
C GLY A 868 54.66 -20.85 28.13
N GLY A 869 55.67 -20.00 28.36
CA GLY A 869 56.05 -19.46 29.66
C GLY A 869 55.56 -18.03 29.90
N GLU A 870 55.88 -17.49 31.08
CA GLU A 870 55.62 -16.10 31.45
C GLU A 870 56.92 -15.44 31.94
N ILE A 871 57.13 -14.15 31.66
CA ILE A 871 58.22 -13.34 32.20
C ILE A 871 57.66 -12.16 33.00
N TRP A 872 58.26 -11.87 34.17
CA TRP A 872 57.82 -10.79 35.04
C TRP A 872 58.97 -10.18 35.84
N LEU A 873 58.69 -9.08 36.53
CA LEU A 873 59.64 -8.30 37.31
C LEU A 873 59.15 -8.09 38.74
N ASN A 874 60.07 -8.20 39.70
CA ASN A 874 59.92 -7.66 41.05
C ASN A 874 61.09 -6.71 41.32
N SER A 875 60.83 -5.42 41.47
CA SER A 875 61.90 -4.43 41.67
C SER A 875 61.51 -3.37 42.70
N GLN A 876 62.49 -2.91 43.46
CA GLN A 876 62.37 -1.75 44.34
C GLN A 876 63.54 -0.80 44.04
N GLU A 877 63.21 0.46 43.73
CA GLU A 877 64.19 1.52 43.48
C GLU A 877 65.19 1.64 44.65
N GLY A 878 66.47 1.70 44.31
CA GLY A 878 67.61 1.72 45.23
C GLY A 878 67.97 0.37 45.87
N LYS A 879 67.22 -0.71 45.65
CA LYS A 879 67.47 -2.03 46.27
C LYS A 879 67.76 -3.17 45.28
N GLY A 880 67.65 -2.90 43.97
CA GLY A 880 67.89 -3.87 42.90
C GLY A 880 66.61 -4.47 42.33
N SER A 881 66.77 -5.35 41.34
CA SER A 881 65.66 -5.97 40.61
C SER A 881 65.75 -7.50 40.59
N ALA A 882 64.61 -8.15 40.40
CA ALA A 882 64.50 -9.58 40.19
C ALA A 882 63.66 -9.85 38.95
N PHE A 883 64.31 -10.14 37.83
CA PHE A 883 63.67 -10.59 36.60
C PHE A 883 63.46 -12.10 36.67
N SER A 884 62.23 -12.55 36.45
CA SER A 884 61.87 -13.96 36.57
C SER A 884 61.15 -14.43 35.31
N PHE A 885 61.42 -15.65 34.86
CA PHE A 885 60.64 -16.30 33.81
C PHE A 885 60.35 -17.76 34.15
N SER A 886 59.25 -18.28 33.63
CA SER A 886 58.83 -19.69 33.77
C SER A 886 58.93 -20.44 32.45
N LEU A 887 59.20 -21.74 32.53
CA LEU A 887 59.18 -22.67 31.41
C LEU A 887 58.36 -23.91 31.80
N PRO A 888 57.33 -24.30 31.04
CA PRO A 888 56.46 -25.42 31.40
C PRO A 888 57.19 -26.78 31.35
N LEU A 889 56.79 -27.70 32.23
CA LEU A 889 57.32 -29.08 32.27
C LEU A 889 56.62 -30.05 31.31
N SER A 890 55.48 -29.65 30.73
CA SER A 890 54.64 -30.47 29.84
C SER A 890 54.44 -29.75 28.50
N GLU A 891 54.55 -30.48 27.39
CA GLU A 891 54.28 -29.98 26.03
C GLU A 891 52.82 -29.53 25.83
N SER A 892 51.90 -29.99 26.67
CA SER A 892 50.44 -29.69 26.59
C SER A 892 50.06 -28.22 26.85
N ARG A 893 51.02 -27.32 27.03
CA ARG A 893 50.83 -25.86 27.24
C ARG A 893 51.49 -24.99 26.17
N LEU A 894 52.08 -25.58 25.13
CA LEU A 894 52.54 -24.82 23.97
C LEU A 894 51.32 -24.21 23.25
N PRO A 895 51.39 -22.96 22.77
CA PRO A 895 50.31 -22.37 21.98
C PRO A 895 49.97 -23.24 20.76
N PRO A 896 48.68 -23.42 20.39
CA PRO A 896 48.27 -24.36 19.34
C PRO A 896 48.91 -24.10 17.97
N GLU A 897 49.29 -22.85 17.67
CA GLU A 897 49.95 -22.46 16.41
C GLU A 897 51.41 -22.94 16.29
N VAL A 898 52.09 -23.27 17.40
CA VAL A 898 53.48 -23.76 17.40
C VAL A 898 53.56 -25.27 17.21
N THR A 899 52.49 -26.00 17.55
CA THR A 899 52.43 -27.46 17.48
C THR A 899 52.24 -28.03 16.08
N SER A 900 51.88 -27.19 15.09
CA SER A 900 51.50 -27.63 13.73
C SER A 900 52.67 -27.77 12.75
N ASN A 901 53.83 -27.15 13.00
CA ASN A 901 54.95 -27.18 12.03
C ASN A 901 55.93 -28.36 12.18
N ASN A 902 55.84 -29.16 13.25
CA ASN A 902 56.76 -30.29 13.48
C ASN A 902 56.12 -31.68 13.36
N VAL A 903 54.91 -31.79 12.82
CA VAL A 903 54.29 -33.09 12.49
C VAL A 903 53.97 -33.14 11.00
N ALA A 904 55.00 -33.12 10.15
CA ALA A 904 55.08 -33.86 8.88
C ALA A 904 56.26 -33.37 8.04
N ARG A 905 57.40 -34.05 8.14
CA ARG A 905 58.22 -34.36 6.96
C ARG A 905 58.72 -35.81 7.06
N PRO A 906 58.60 -36.62 6.01
CA PRO A 906 59.16 -37.97 5.96
C PRO A 906 60.69 -37.97 6.02
#